data_AF-A0A1H8S3P1-F1
#
_entry.id   AF-A0A1H8S3P1-F1
#
_cell.length_a   1.000
_cell.length_b   1.000
_cell.length_c   1.000
_cell.angle_alpha   90.00
_cell.angle_beta   90.00
_cell.angle_gamma   90.00
#
_symmetry.space_group_name_H-M   'P 1'
#
loop_
_entity.id
_entity.type
_entity.pdbx_description
1 polymer ?
#
loop_
_entity_poly.entity_id
_entity_poly.type
_entity_poly.pdbx_seq_one_letter_code
_entity_poly.pdbx_strand_id
1 'polypeptide(L)'
;MTFDRLSPAVPLGPFADSRITVWSTPGKTSKLHARHGCSRMRSGRQVASVLPLRVVVERMCPHCAVYGSWGRTGTAVGLFLQALTGMGLLYELGRYAGPDEDTRSEDDLRAAAAVLHRVASWAPADTGELDDDDDEGEDWRTLREAQDERVVVFDQWRAAAGSLHRAHRLLAPFAWLRPWAEGPMRDKAAYLALLQQQAAQLVSRDALVAAAHVAGMPDPVLPSEDPALTPLGSPEKVAGQLRSLWRRWSGQVSGSWEHPRWHRYLAHNLVEEMGARRKGRDGVLDRARELVAAWTATATAQVPADCKAAPGDAQALIVSLREPRRDGRDTSFLDDLSQWELGVLAIWGGEVDWESLEVTLQAPGPVAAHLASGGSALSCQPLHEAGVKPVVGPELLVEPGVFDDAPISDRRPVAAGHLRALRALAADADQLYLVVSLANGPQVLSLAALEHRVAAGDQVVIIAAAADLPEQVLPGDSAPIEEPGSPESGSVWPDRVEDPTHPDFGRSLGAQEGELVVARLSRRFSGPSGSRAALRSLVLARAVPDLRELEGTHDQYGTRRGAFPHQVWHGLLAMEQLRLKPFMPDDASLGSRSGSGLPLGVLARVQLYTTDGSGRFEGRAHSPGCAHQRGDNGLTRDYDLVTVEEMLNNEQFDPCSKCGGYATRRLTAPQLAYYRAAYQGHSLGRSLRRAAANPAAAGDTARLAADAKKWLHHAPADEWFTSEHQVYRWHRFLRALRQQAQKLE
;
A
#
# COMPACT_ATOMS: atom_id res chain seq x y z
N MET A 1 -19.44 6.19 -30.79
CA MET A 1 -18.83 4.84 -30.70
C MET A 1 -19.09 4.32 -29.30
N THR A 2 -19.43 3.05 -29.11
CA THR A 2 -19.51 2.46 -27.76
C THR A 2 -18.09 2.14 -27.31
N PHE A 3 -17.51 3.01 -26.48
CA PHE A 3 -16.14 2.84 -26.00
C PHE A 3 -16.00 1.65 -25.05
N ASP A 4 -17.09 1.08 -24.52
CA ASP A 4 -17.05 0.10 -23.42
C ASP A 4 -16.47 -1.29 -23.77
N ARG A 5 -16.07 -1.55 -25.02
CA ARG A 5 -15.64 -2.90 -25.46
C ARG A 5 -14.47 -2.88 -26.42
N LEU A 6 -13.52 -3.79 -26.19
CA LEU A 6 -12.44 -4.05 -27.13
C LEU A 6 -13.02 -4.54 -28.46
N SER A 7 -12.67 -3.85 -29.54
CA SER A 7 -13.17 -4.12 -30.90
C SER A 7 -12.02 -4.15 -31.90
N PRO A 8 -12.22 -4.69 -33.11
CA PRO A 8 -11.18 -4.71 -34.15
C PRO A 8 -10.69 -3.33 -34.59
N ALA A 9 -11.42 -2.25 -34.26
CA ALA A 9 -11.01 -0.89 -34.55
C ALA A 9 -9.89 -0.38 -33.62
N VAL A 10 -9.64 -1.05 -32.49
CA VAL A 10 -8.56 -0.68 -31.56
C VAL A 10 -7.23 -1.26 -32.08
N PRO A 11 -6.21 -0.43 -32.35
CA PRO A 11 -4.92 -0.92 -32.81
C PRO A 11 -4.23 -1.79 -31.75
N LEU A 12 -4.05 -3.07 -32.03
CA LEU A 12 -3.37 -3.99 -31.11
C LEU A 12 -1.83 -3.82 -31.11
N GLY A 13 -1.30 -3.10 -32.10
CA GLY A 13 0.14 -2.83 -32.23
C GLY A 13 0.96 -4.12 -32.20
N PRO A 14 2.05 -4.17 -31.42
CA PRO A 14 2.94 -5.34 -31.35
C PRO A 14 2.26 -6.59 -30.74
N PHE A 15 1.13 -6.43 -30.04
CA PHE A 15 0.40 -7.55 -29.43
C PHE A 15 -0.55 -8.29 -30.39
N ALA A 16 -0.68 -7.86 -31.65
CA ALA A 16 -1.63 -8.45 -32.60
C ALA A 16 -1.42 -9.96 -32.83
N ASP A 17 -0.18 -10.43 -32.76
CA ASP A 17 0.25 -11.82 -32.92
C ASP A 17 0.43 -12.57 -31.59
N SER A 18 0.30 -11.90 -30.45
CA SER A 18 0.41 -12.54 -29.14
C SER A 18 -0.62 -13.64 -28.98
N ARG A 19 -0.15 -14.82 -28.58
CA ARG A 19 -0.98 -16.03 -28.44
C ARG A 19 -1.57 -16.12 -27.04
N ILE A 20 -2.90 -16.16 -26.96
CA ILE A 20 -3.63 -16.27 -25.68
C ILE A 20 -4.52 -17.51 -25.66
N THR A 21 -4.70 -18.06 -24.47
CA THR A 21 -5.61 -19.19 -24.22
C THR A 21 -7.05 -18.70 -24.18
N VAL A 22 -7.91 -19.34 -24.96
CA VAL A 22 -9.34 -19.05 -25.02
C VAL A 22 -10.16 -20.31 -24.89
N TRP A 23 -11.42 -20.15 -24.45
CA TRP A 23 -12.38 -21.23 -24.31
C TRP A 23 -13.56 -21.00 -25.24
N SER A 24 -14.05 -22.07 -25.87
CA SER A 24 -15.22 -22.00 -26.74
C SER A 24 -15.95 -23.34 -26.83
N THR A 25 -17.17 -23.32 -27.33
CA THR A 25 -17.87 -24.51 -27.79
C THR A 25 -17.39 -24.90 -29.21
N PRO A 26 -17.48 -26.19 -29.59
CA PRO A 26 -17.14 -26.67 -30.91
C PRO A 26 -17.86 -25.87 -32.01
N GLY A 27 -17.09 -25.25 -32.90
CA GLY A 27 -17.59 -24.46 -34.01
C GLY A 27 -16.61 -23.38 -34.46
N LYS A 28 -16.51 -23.15 -35.77
CA LYS A 28 -15.58 -22.14 -36.32
C LYS A 28 -16.03 -20.70 -36.04
N THR A 29 -17.31 -20.47 -35.78
CA THR A 29 -17.92 -19.15 -35.53
C THR A 29 -18.33 -18.93 -34.07
N SER A 30 -18.00 -19.87 -33.18
CA SER A 30 -18.36 -19.76 -31.76
C SER A 30 -17.71 -18.52 -31.14
N LYS A 31 -18.42 -17.89 -30.20
CA LYS A 31 -17.84 -16.82 -29.39
C LYS A 31 -16.75 -17.40 -28.50
N LEU A 32 -15.67 -16.63 -28.35
CA LEU A 32 -14.53 -16.97 -27.51
C LEU A 32 -14.75 -16.37 -26.13
N HIS A 33 -14.29 -17.07 -25.10
CA HIS A 33 -14.42 -16.66 -23.71
C HIS A 33 -13.06 -16.65 -23.04
N ALA A 34 -12.90 -15.78 -22.04
CA ALA A 34 -11.68 -15.63 -21.25
C ALA A 34 -11.55 -16.66 -20.11
N ARG A 35 -12.61 -17.41 -19.80
CA ARG A 35 -12.64 -18.42 -18.73
C ARG A 35 -13.59 -19.55 -19.10
N HIS A 36 -13.28 -20.76 -18.63
CA HIS A 36 -14.12 -21.97 -18.74
C HIS A 36 -15.50 -21.79 -18.09
N GLY A 37 -15.58 -21.10 -16.95
CA GLY A 37 -16.82 -20.90 -16.17
C GLY A 37 -17.66 -19.69 -16.58
N CYS A 38 -17.51 -19.16 -17.79
CA CYS A 38 -18.29 -17.99 -18.20
C CYS A 38 -19.79 -18.33 -18.26
N SER A 39 -20.62 -17.57 -17.54
CA SER A 39 -22.08 -17.77 -17.50
C SER A 39 -22.78 -17.64 -18.87
N ARG A 40 -22.15 -16.94 -19.82
CA ARG A 40 -22.65 -16.79 -21.21
C ARG A 40 -22.24 -17.95 -22.12
N MET A 41 -21.39 -18.86 -21.65
CA MET A 41 -21.01 -20.05 -22.41
C MET A 41 -22.08 -21.12 -22.21
N ARG A 42 -22.67 -21.62 -23.31
CA ARG A 42 -23.69 -22.68 -23.24
C ARG A 42 -23.07 -23.97 -22.69
N SER A 43 -23.81 -24.71 -21.87
CA SER A 43 -23.43 -26.01 -21.33
C SER A 43 -23.27 -27.04 -22.45
N GLY A 44 -22.02 -27.28 -22.84
CA GLY A 44 -21.62 -28.25 -23.85
C GLY A 44 -20.14 -28.58 -23.70
N ARG A 45 -19.64 -29.54 -24.49
CA ARG A 45 -18.21 -29.90 -24.51
C ARG A 45 -17.39 -28.64 -24.81
N GLN A 46 -16.54 -28.23 -23.89
CA GLN A 46 -15.71 -27.03 -24.04
C GLN A 46 -14.32 -27.42 -24.57
N VAL A 47 -13.73 -26.55 -25.39
CA VAL A 47 -12.39 -26.75 -25.93
C VAL A 47 -11.54 -25.54 -25.60
N ALA A 48 -10.38 -25.77 -24.99
CA ALA A 48 -9.33 -24.78 -24.85
C ALA A 48 -8.54 -24.70 -26.16
N SER A 49 -8.21 -23.49 -26.60
CA SER A 49 -7.41 -23.25 -27.79
C SER A 49 -6.48 -22.07 -27.57
N VAL A 50 -5.36 -22.05 -28.29
CA VAL A 50 -4.40 -20.95 -28.25
C VAL A 50 -4.46 -20.23 -29.59
N LEU A 51 -4.92 -18.97 -29.58
CA LEU A 51 -5.16 -18.18 -30.79
C LEU A 51 -4.44 -16.83 -30.73
N PRO A 52 -4.05 -16.24 -31.88
CA PRO A 52 -3.51 -14.87 -31.92
C PRO A 52 -4.56 -13.84 -31.50
N LEU A 53 -4.14 -12.79 -30.78
CA LEU A 53 -5.04 -11.78 -30.21
C LEU A 53 -5.97 -11.14 -31.25
N ARG A 54 -5.48 -10.84 -32.47
CA ARG A 54 -6.32 -10.29 -33.55
C ARG A 54 -7.55 -11.13 -33.86
N VAL A 55 -7.40 -12.46 -33.88
CA VAL A 55 -8.49 -13.41 -34.14
C VAL A 55 -9.44 -13.47 -32.95
N VAL A 56 -8.90 -13.30 -31.74
CA VAL A 56 -9.71 -13.35 -30.52
C VAL A 56 -10.65 -12.15 -30.45
N VAL A 57 -10.16 -10.94 -30.70
CA VAL A 57 -10.92 -9.68 -30.62
C VAL A 57 -12.19 -9.71 -31.48
N GLU A 58 -12.13 -10.27 -32.68
CA GLU A 58 -13.29 -10.40 -33.59
C GLU A 58 -14.42 -11.29 -33.02
N ARG A 59 -14.08 -12.23 -32.14
CA ARG A 59 -14.99 -13.27 -31.66
C ARG A 59 -15.24 -13.23 -30.15
N MET A 60 -14.76 -12.20 -29.45
CA MET A 60 -14.95 -12.10 -28.00
C MET A 60 -16.42 -12.15 -27.61
N CYS A 61 -16.73 -12.93 -26.57
CA CYS A 61 -18.00 -12.86 -25.87
C CYS A 61 -18.17 -11.44 -25.29
N PRO A 62 -19.32 -10.76 -25.46
CA PRO A 62 -19.52 -9.40 -24.97
C PRO A 62 -19.27 -9.22 -23.47
N HIS A 63 -19.61 -10.22 -22.64
CA HIS A 63 -19.37 -10.14 -21.19
C HIS A 63 -17.88 -10.28 -20.86
N CYS A 64 -17.20 -11.23 -21.50
CA CYS A 64 -15.75 -11.39 -21.31
C CYS A 64 -14.97 -10.21 -21.92
N ALA A 65 -15.42 -9.62 -23.03
CA ALA A 65 -14.76 -8.47 -23.64
C ALA A 65 -14.62 -7.28 -22.67
N VAL A 66 -15.57 -7.14 -21.73
CA VAL A 66 -15.54 -6.10 -20.69
C VAL A 66 -14.78 -6.58 -19.45
N TYR A 67 -15.16 -7.73 -18.88
CA TYR A 67 -14.70 -8.14 -17.53
C TYR A 67 -13.77 -9.37 -17.51
N GLY A 68 -13.46 -9.92 -18.68
CA GLY A 68 -12.66 -11.13 -18.82
C GLY A 68 -11.17 -10.86 -18.65
N SER A 69 -10.49 -11.75 -17.92
CA SER A 69 -9.02 -11.78 -17.89
C SER A 69 -8.51 -12.54 -19.11
N TRP A 70 -8.29 -11.84 -20.22
CA TRP A 70 -7.88 -12.43 -21.49
C TRP A 70 -6.38 -12.76 -21.60
N GLY A 71 -5.57 -12.14 -20.75
CA GLY A 71 -4.15 -12.46 -20.59
C GLY A 71 -3.86 -13.02 -19.21
N ARG A 72 -2.69 -13.64 -19.06
CA ARG A 72 -2.12 -13.95 -17.74
C ARG A 72 -1.74 -12.64 -17.05
N THR A 73 -2.08 -12.48 -15.77
CA THR A 73 -1.76 -11.29 -14.98
C THR A 73 -0.24 -11.06 -14.97
N GLY A 74 0.23 -9.80 -14.99
CA GLY A 74 1.68 -9.50 -14.91
C GLY A 74 2.48 -9.69 -16.22
N THR A 75 1.92 -10.36 -17.22
CA THR A 75 2.51 -10.47 -18.56
C THR A 75 2.27 -9.21 -19.38
N ALA A 76 3.11 -8.90 -20.38
CA ALA A 76 2.97 -7.65 -21.15
C ALA A 76 1.60 -7.57 -21.88
N VAL A 77 1.17 -8.66 -22.52
CA VAL A 77 -0.18 -8.77 -23.10
C VAL A 77 -1.28 -8.67 -22.04
N GLY A 78 -1.06 -9.21 -20.84
CA GLY A 78 -1.99 -9.10 -19.72
C GLY A 78 -2.15 -7.66 -19.23
N LEU A 79 -1.04 -6.95 -19.04
CA LEU A 79 -1.01 -5.53 -18.66
C LEU A 79 -1.69 -4.67 -19.74
N PHE A 80 -1.42 -4.92 -21.01
CA PHE A 80 -2.07 -4.24 -22.13
C PHE A 80 -3.59 -4.45 -22.12
N LEU A 81 -4.07 -5.69 -22.00
CA LEU A 81 -5.50 -5.99 -21.99
C LEU A 81 -6.20 -5.47 -20.73
N GLN A 82 -5.55 -5.50 -19.57
CA GLN A 82 -6.07 -4.90 -18.34
C GLN A 82 -6.12 -3.36 -18.42
N ALA A 83 -5.11 -2.75 -19.03
CA ALA A 83 -5.08 -1.31 -19.23
C ALA A 83 -6.11 -0.83 -20.25
N LEU A 84 -6.49 -1.66 -21.23
CA LEU A 84 -7.52 -1.31 -22.21
C LEU A 84 -8.94 -1.60 -21.73
N THR A 85 -9.20 -2.77 -21.15
CA THR A 85 -10.56 -3.28 -20.90
C THR A 85 -11.05 -3.03 -19.47
N GLY A 86 -12.28 -3.44 -19.14
CA GLY A 86 -12.87 -3.24 -17.82
C GLY A 86 -13.08 -1.75 -17.51
N MET A 87 -12.43 -1.28 -16.44
CA MET A 87 -12.36 0.15 -16.11
C MET A 87 -11.03 0.78 -16.58
N GLY A 88 -10.47 0.27 -17.68
CA GLY A 88 -9.25 0.78 -18.32
C GLY A 88 -9.53 1.91 -19.31
N LEU A 89 -8.64 2.09 -20.28
CA LEU A 89 -8.64 3.20 -21.24
C LEU A 89 -9.97 3.32 -21.97
N LEU A 90 -10.55 2.20 -22.39
CA LEU A 90 -11.84 2.18 -23.08
C LEU A 90 -12.98 2.77 -22.24
N TYR A 91 -13.00 2.45 -20.94
CA TYR A 91 -13.96 3.04 -20.01
C TYR A 91 -13.68 4.53 -19.79
N GLU A 92 -12.42 4.92 -19.59
CA GLU A 92 -12.04 6.31 -19.35
C GLU A 92 -12.28 7.21 -20.58
N LEU A 93 -12.13 6.68 -21.80
CA LEU A 93 -12.46 7.39 -23.04
C LEU A 93 -13.98 7.54 -23.24
N GLY A 94 -14.78 6.61 -22.73
CA GLY A 94 -16.24 6.68 -22.79
C GLY A 94 -16.86 7.57 -21.72
N ARG A 95 -16.29 7.58 -20.50
CA ARG A 95 -16.77 8.36 -19.37
C ARG A 95 -16.41 9.84 -19.55
N TYR A 96 -17.33 10.76 -19.26
CA TYR A 96 -17.10 12.20 -19.40
C TYR A 96 -16.61 12.61 -20.80
N ALA A 97 -17.07 11.93 -21.86
CA ALA A 97 -16.75 12.26 -23.25
C ALA A 97 -17.62 13.41 -23.82
N GLY A 98 -18.62 13.85 -23.06
CA GLY A 98 -19.56 14.90 -23.40
C GLY A 98 -20.71 14.94 -22.38
N PRO A 99 -21.72 15.79 -22.63
CA PRO A 99 -22.91 15.89 -21.79
C PRO A 99 -23.67 14.55 -21.68
N ASP A 100 -24.09 14.22 -20.47
CA ASP A 100 -24.95 13.09 -20.11
C ASP A 100 -26.28 13.57 -19.49
N GLU A 101 -27.12 12.64 -19.04
CA GLU A 101 -28.43 12.95 -18.44
C GLU A 101 -28.32 13.78 -17.14
N ASP A 102 -27.15 13.75 -16.48
CA ASP A 102 -26.88 14.47 -15.24
C ASP A 102 -26.28 15.87 -15.48
N THR A 103 -25.99 16.22 -16.75
CA THR A 103 -25.34 17.49 -17.11
C THR A 103 -26.27 18.67 -16.91
N ARG A 104 -25.78 19.70 -16.21
CA ARG A 104 -26.56 20.89 -15.85
C ARG A 104 -26.76 21.83 -17.03
N SER A 105 -27.96 22.39 -17.12
CA SER A 105 -28.27 23.39 -18.13
C SER A 105 -27.60 24.71 -17.76
N GLU A 106 -27.24 25.49 -18.79
CA GLU A 106 -26.62 26.81 -18.60
C GLU A 106 -27.55 27.78 -17.85
N ASP A 107 -28.87 27.63 -17.98
CA ASP A 107 -29.83 28.48 -17.31
C ASP A 107 -29.93 28.16 -15.80
N ASP A 108 -29.88 26.88 -15.43
CA ASP A 108 -29.83 26.46 -14.02
C ASP A 108 -28.55 26.96 -13.35
N LEU A 109 -27.40 26.84 -14.04
CA LEU A 109 -26.12 27.33 -13.55
C LEU A 109 -26.12 28.85 -13.38
N ARG A 110 -26.71 29.59 -14.32
CA ARG A 110 -26.84 31.05 -14.21
C ARG A 110 -27.74 31.46 -13.05
N ALA A 111 -28.83 30.72 -12.81
CA ALA A 111 -29.70 30.94 -11.66
C ALA A 111 -28.97 30.68 -10.34
N ALA A 112 -28.28 29.55 -10.22
CA ALA A 112 -27.48 29.21 -9.05
C ALA A 112 -26.34 30.24 -8.81
N ALA A 113 -25.63 30.64 -9.86
CA ALA A 113 -24.61 31.69 -9.78
C ALA A 113 -25.19 33.02 -9.28
N ALA A 114 -26.36 33.44 -9.79
CA ALA A 114 -27.02 34.68 -9.35
C ALA A 114 -27.39 34.65 -7.87
N VAL A 115 -27.75 33.48 -7.34
CA VAL A 115 -28.02 33.25 -5.91
C VAL A 115 -26.71 33.34 -5.11
N LEU A 116 -25.67 32.60 -5.50
CA LEU A 116 -24.38 32.56 -4.78
C LEU A 116 -23.66 33.92 -4.77
N HIS A 117 -23.78 34.69 -5.85
CA HIS A 117 -23.16 36.01 -5.98
C HIS A 117 -23.98 37.14 -5.35
N ARG A 118 -25.15 36.86 -4.77
CA ARG A 118 -25.97 37.91 -4.14
C ARG A 118 -25.27 38.42 -2.86
N VAL A 119 -24.56 39.55 -2.98
CA VAL A 119 -23.76 40.15 -1.89
C VAL A 119 -24.59 40.86 -0.81
N ALA A 120 -25.89 41.09 -1.03
CA ALA A 120 -26.63 42.08 -0.24
C ALA A 120 -27.73 41.56 0.71
N SER A 121 -28.45 40.46 0.43
CA SER A 121 -29.77 40.27 1.07
C SER A 121 -29.90 39.16 2.12
N TRP A 122 -28.87 38.36 2.41
CA TRP A 122 -29.05 37.12 3.21
C TRP A 122 -28.43 37.16 4.61
N ALA A 123 -27.99 38.33 5.06
CA ALA A 123 -27.77 38.51 6.49
C ALA A 123 -29.16 38.66 7.11
N PRO A 124 -29.61 37.77 8.02
CA PRO A 124 -30.79 38.06 8.81
C PRO A 124 -30.51 39.40 9.48
N ALA A 125 -31.38 40.38 9.24
CA ALA A 125 -31.43 41.54 10.10
C ALA A 125 -31.78 40.97 11.48
N ASP A 126 -30.79 40.95 12.38
CA ASP A 126 -30.97 40.48 13.76
C ASP A 126 -31.76 41.53 14.57
N THR A 127 -32.89 41.96 14.01
CA THR A 127 -33.95 42.69 14.71
C THR A 127 -34.90 41.62 15.21
N GLY A 128 -34.83 41.36 16.52
CA GLY A 128 -35.57 40.29 17.19
C GLY A 128 -37.08 40.45 17.20
N GLU A 129 -37.71 40.27 16.05
CA GLU A 129 -39.11 39.90 15.89
C GLU A 129 -39.13 38.71 14.92
N LEU A 130 -39.29 37.51 15.47
CA LEU A 130 -39.67 36.32 14.71
C LEU A 130 -41.09 36.56 14.19
N ASP A 131 -41.23 37.23 13.06
CA ASP A 131 -42.35 36.95 12.17
C ASP A 131 -41.95 35.72 11.35
N ASP A 132 -42.76 34.68 11.48
CA ASP A 132 -42.73 33.42 10.74
C ASP A 132 -43.10 33.73 9.27
N ASP A 133 -42.29 34.51 8.56
CA ASP A 133 -42.46 34.74 7.13
C ASP A 133 -41.90 33.53 6.38
N ASP A 134 -42.80 32.73 5.79
CA ASP A 134 -42.52 31.57 4.93
C ASP A 134 -41.43 31.87 3.85
N ASP A 135 -41.24 33.15 3.49
CA ASP A 135 -40.25 33.65 2.54
C ASP A 135 -38.78 33.51 3.01
N GLU A 136 -38.46 33.61 4.32
CA GLU A 136 -37.08 33.40 4.82
C GLU A 136 -36.65 31.93 4.69
N GLY A 137 -37.59 31.00 4.87
CA GLY A 137 -37.35 29.56 4.70
C GLY A 137 -37.09 29.16 3.25
N GLU A 138 -37.77 29.81 2.29
CA GLU A 138 -37.57 29.61 0.85
C GLU A 138 -36.24 30.17 0.36
N ASP A 139 -35.80 31.33 0.88
CA ASP A 139 -34.50 31.93 0.53
C ASP A 139 -33.31 31.07 1.00
N TRP A 140 -33.33 30.56 2.24
CA TRP A 140 -32.28 29.66 2.74
C TRP A 140 -32.23 28.32 2.01
N ARG A 141 -33.41 27.78 1.65
CA ARG A 141 -33.51 26.58 0.82
C ARG A 141 -32.89 26.83 -0.55
N THR A 142 -33.16 27.99 -1.14
CA THR A 142 -32.57 28.40 -2.42
C THR A 142 -31.04 28.55 -2.31
N LEU A 143 -30.46 28.99 -1.17
CA LEU A 143 -28.99 28.96 -0.99
C LEU A 143 -28.49 27.55 -1.13
N ARG A 144 -29.15 26.68 -0.38
CA ARG A 144 -28.70 25.33 -0.10
C ARG A 144 -28.66 24.57 -1.41
N GLU A 145 -29.73 24.70 -2.19
CA GLU A 145 -29.83 24.16 -3.54
C GLU A 145 -28.71 24.73 -4.45
N ALA A 146 -28.44 26.04 -4.44
CA ALA A 146 -27.34 26.61 -5.22
C ALA A 146 -25.93 26.17 -4.74
N GLN A 147 -25.73 25.98 -3.42
CA GLN A 147 -24.49 25.46 -2.84
C GLN A 147 -24.28 23.98 -3.20
N ASP A 148 -25.35 23.19 -3.13
CA ASP A 148 -25.34 21.77 -3.50
C ASP A 148 -25.05 21.63 -5.00
N GLU A 149 -25.65 22.49 -5.85
CA GLU A 149 -25.34 22.54 -7.28
C GLU A 149 -23.86 22.89 -7.55
N ARG A 150 -23.27 23.84 -6.80
CA ARG A 150 -21.83 24.12 -6.87
C ARG A 150 -21.00 22.89 -6.52
N VAL A 151 -21.36 22.15 -5.46
CA VAL A 151 -20.64 20.91 -5.10
C VAL A 151 -20.73 19.88 -6.23
N VAL A 152 -21.92 19.64 -6.77
CA VAL A 152 -22.13 18.67 -7.87
C VAL A 152 -21.30 19.02 -9.11
N VAL A 153 -21.28 20.30 -9.51
CA VAL A 153 -20.50 20.75 -10.68
C VAL A 153 -18.99 20.57 -10.45
N PHE A 154 -18.49 20.93 -9.26
CA PHE A 154 -17.08 20.72 -8.92
C PHE A 154 -16.73 19.24 -8.84
N ASP A 155 -17.61 18.38 -8.34
CA ASP A 155 -17.41 16.93 -8.31
C ASP A 155 -17.32 16.35 -9.72
N GLN A 156 -18.21 16.78 -10.62
CA GLN A 156 -18.19 16.35 -12.02
C GLN A 156 -16.91 16.82 -12.73
N TRP A 157 -16.51 18.09 -12.52
CA TRP A 157 -15.27 18.64 -13.05
C TRP A 157 -14.04 17.87 -12.55
N ARG A 158 -13.95 17.60 -11.24
CA ARG A 158 -12.85 16.83 -10.64
C ARG A 158 -12.78 15.40 -11.15
N ALA A 159 -13.93 14.75 -11.30
CA ALA A 159 -14.01 13.38 -11.81
C ALA A 159 -13.64 13.31 -13.30
N ALA A 160 -14.04 14.30 -14.10
CA ALA A 160 -13.65 14.43 -15.50
C ALA A 160 -12.14 14.67 -15.65
N ALA A 161 -11.55 15.54 -14.84
CA ALA A 161 -10.11 15.79 -14.80
C ALA A 161 -9.31 14.54 -14.43
N GLY A 162 -9.76 13.84 -13.37
CA GLY A 162 -9.18 12.55 -12.95
C GLY A 162 -9.26 11.49 -14.05
N SER A 163 -10.40 11.44 -14.76
CA SER A 163 -10.62 10.50 -15.87
C SER A 163 -9.70 10.79 -17.07
N LEU A 164 -9.54 12.06 -17.46
CA LEU A 164 -8.64 12.45 -18.54
C LEU A 164 -7.17 12.14 -18.20
N HIS A 165 -6.72 12.47 -16.99
CA HIS A 165 -5.37 12.14 -16.52
C HIS A 165 -5.12 10.62 -16.50
N ARG A 166 -6.09 9.82 -16.00
CA ARG A 166 -5.98 8.35 -16.05
C ARG A 166 -5.88 7.84 -17.48
N ALA A 167 -6.62 8.43 -18.43
CA ALA A 167 -6.49 8.07 -19.85
C ALA A 167 -5.10 8.38 -20.41
N HIS A 168 -4.50 9.54 -20.10
CA HIS A 168 -3.10 9.85 -20.46
C HIS A 168 -2.12 8.83 -19.88
N ARG A 169 -2.26 8.50 -18.59
CA ARG A 169 -1.41 7.50 -17.91
C ARG A 169 -1.52 6.11 -18.52
N LEU A 170 -2.72 5.70 -18.91
CA LEU A 170 -2.96 4.41 -19.56
C LEU A 170 -2.43 4.40 -20.99
N LEU A 171 -2.39 5.54 -21.69
CA LEU A 171 -1.83 5.67 -23.03
C LEU A 171 -0.30 5.72 -23.05
N ALA A 172 0.34 6.26 -22.00
CA ALA A 172 1.78 6.49 -21.98
C ALA A 172 2.62 5.23 -22.31
N PRO A 173 2.30 4.01 -21.82
CA PRO A 173 3.04 2.80 -22.14
C PRO A 173 2.77 2.22 -23.54
N PHE A 174 1.77 2.73 -24.26
CA PHE A 174 1.27 2.16 -25.53
C PHE A 174 1.20 3.24 -26.62
N ALA A 175 2.36 3.79 -27.01
CA ALA A 175 2.42 4.95 -27.89
C ALA A 175 1.68 4.79 -29.24
N TRP A 176 1.58 3.56 -29.78
CA TRP A 176 0.83 3.29 -31.02
C TRP A 176 -0.68 3.53 -30.90
N LEU A 177 -1.22 3.60 -29.68
CA LEU A 177 -2.63 3.96 -29.45
C LEU A 177 -2.87 5.47 -29.50
N ARG A 178 -1.84 6.31 -29.35
CA ARG A 178 -2.00 7.78 -29.31
C ARG A 178 -2.75 8.33 -30.52
N PRO A 179 -2.42 7.98 -31.79
CA PRO A 179 -3.16 8.49 -32.95
C PRO A 179 -4.63 8.05 -32.99
N TRP A 180 -4.94 6.86 -32.47
CA TRP A 180 -6.31 6.35 -32.41
C TRP A 180 -7.14 7.02 -31.31
N ALA A 181 -6.53 7.32 -30.17
CA ALA A 181 -7.18 7.96 -29.03
C ALA A 181 -7.26 9.50 -29.14
N GLU A 182 -6.54 10.12 -30.09
CA GLU A 182 -6.42 11.57 -30.19
C GLU A 182 -7.79 12.30 -30.27
N GLY A 183 -8.70 11.81 -31.11
CA GLY A 183 -10.05 12.38 -31.22
C GLY A 183 -10.82 12.34 -29.90
N PRO A 184 -11.07 11.15 -29.33
CA PRO A 184 -11.74 11.01 -28.03
C PRO A 184 -11.07 11.80 -26.88
N MET A 185 -9.75 11.86 -26.86
CA MET A 185 -9.00 12.65 -25.86
C MET A 185 -9.25 14.15 -26.02
N ARG A 186 -9.29 14.64 -27.27
CA ARG A 186 -9.62 16.04 -27.57
C ARG A 186 -11.05 16.38 -27.16
N ASP A 187 -12.00 15.48 -27.41
CA ASP A 187 -13.40 15.66 -27.03
C ASP A 187 -13.55 15.72 -25.50
N LYS A 188 -12.88 14.83 -24.75
CA LYS A 188 -12.81 14.90 -23.28
C LYS A 188 -12.19 16.20 -22.78
N ALA A 189 -11.07 16.63 -23.36
CA ALA A 189 -10.41 17.87 -22.96
C ALA A 189 -11.31 19.09 -23.22
N ALA A 190 -12.05 19.10 -24.33
CA ALA A 190 -13.03 20.14 -24.63
C ALA A 190 -14.20 20.13 -23.63
N TYR A 191 -14.73 18.95 -23.29
CA TYR A 191 -15.79 18.84 -22.27
C TYR A 191 -15.31 19.24 -20.87
N LEU A 192 -14.07 18.90 -20.52
CA LEU A 192 -13.46 19.32 -19.26
C LEU A 192 -13.28 20.83 -19.18
N ALA A 193 -12.90 21.49 -20.28
CA ALA A 193 -12.84 22.95 -20.36
C ALA A 193 -14.23 23.59 -20.21
N LEU A 194 -15.29 22.96 -20.75
CA LEU A 194 -16.66 23.39 -20.52
C LEU A 194 -17.05 23.29 -19.03
N LEU A 195 -16.78 22.14 -18.39
CA LEU A 195 -17.03 21.95 -16.96
C LEU A 195 -16.24 22.95 -16.09
N GLN A 196 -14.99 23.27 -16.47
CA GLN A 196 -14.20 24.30 -15.80
C GLN A 196 -14.87 25.67 -15.90
N GLN A 197 -15.37 26.04 -17.08
CA GLN A 197 -16.11 27.30 -17.29
C GLN A 197 -17.37 27.34 -16.43
N GLN A 198 -18.14 26.24 -16.39
CA GLN A 198 -19.34 26.12 -15.55
C GLN A 198 -19.01 26.25 -14.06
N ALA A 199 -17.96 25.56 -13.59
CA ALA A 199 -17.47 25.66 -12.21
C ALA A 199 -17.04 27.10 -11.86
N ALA A 200 -16.34 27.78 -12.80
CA ALA A 200 -15.91 29.16 -12.63
C ALA A 200 -17.07 30.15 -12.49
N GLN A 201 -18.24 29.88 -13.10
CA GLN A 201 -19.43 30.72 -12.95
C GLN A 201 -20.00 30.70 -11.52
N LEU A 202 -19.79 29.62 -10.77
CA LEU A 202 -20.33 29.42 -9.43
C LEU A 202 -19.40 29.96 -8.32
N VAL A 203 -18.25 30.55 -8.69
CA VAL A 203 -17.26 31.08 -7.76
C VAL A 203 -17.05 32.58 -7.98
N SER A 204 -17.04 33.35 -6.89
CA SER A 204 -16.82 34.78 -6.94
C SER A 204 -15.32 35.10 -6.93
N ARG A 205 -14.85 35.86 -7.93
CA ARG A 205 -13.46 36.34 -8.00
C ARG A 205 -13.09 37.16 -6.76
N ASP A 206 -14.00 38.05 -6.35
CA ASP A 206 -13.82 38.94 -5.21
C ASP A 206 -13.66 38.14 -3.91
N ALA A 207 -14.42 37.05 -3.76
CA ALA A 207 -14.30 36.16 -2.60
C ALA A 207 -12.93 35.48 -2.54
N LEU A 208 -12.41 34.96 -3.67
CA LEU A 208 -11.10 34.33 -3.72
C LEU A 208 -9.96 35.32 -3.44
N VAL A 209 -10.06 36.55 -3.95
CA VAL A 209 -9.08 37.61 -3.67
C VAL A 209 -9.14 38.01 -2.19
N ALA A 210 -10.34 38.17 -1.62
CA ALA A 210 -10.51 38.46 -0.19
C ALA A 210 -9.93 37.35 0.69
N ALA A 211 -10.14 36.07 0.34
CA ALA A 211 -9.56 34.94 1.04
C ALA A 211 -8.02 34.95 1.00
N ALA A 212 -7.43 35.29 -0.15
CA ALA A 212 -5.98 35.45 -0.29
C ALA A 212 -5.43 36.60 0.59
N HIS A 213 -6.16 37.72 0.68
CA HIS A 213 -5.80 38.79 1.62
C HIS A 213 -5.86 38.32 3.07
N VAL A 214 -6.90 37.57 3.46
CA VAL A 214 -7.02 37.00 4.83
C VAL A 214 -5.84 36.11 5.17
N ALA A 215 -5.35 35.29 4.23
CA ALA A 215 -4.18 34.46 4.45
C ALA A 215 -2.89 35.27 4.72
N GLY A 216 -2.80 36.49 4.16
CA GLY A 216 -1.70 37.42 4.37
C GLY A 216 -1.88 38.40 5.53
N MET A 217 -3.03 38.37 6.24
CA MET A 217 -3.28 39.30 7.34
C MET A 217 -2.36 39.00 8.54
N PRO A 218 -1.74 40.02 9.14
CA PRO A 218 -1.03 39.84 10.40
C PRO A 218 -2.00 39.48 11.54
N ASP A 219 -1.49 38.85 12.59
CA ASP A 219 -2.27 38.59 13.80
C ASP A 219 -2.84 39.92 14.35
N PRO A 220 -4.17 40.03 14.55
CA PRO A 220 -4.79 41.28 14.96
C PRO A 220 -4.52 41.56 16.44
N VAL A 221 -4.58 42.85 16.80
CA VAL A 221 -4.59 43.26 18.21
C VAL A 221 -5.92 42.83 18.83
N LEU A 222 -5.84 41.94 19.83
CA LEU A 222 -7.02 41.34 20.47
C LEU A 222 -7.46 42.17 21.69
N PRO A 223 -8.72 42.62 21.78
CA PRO A 223 -9.19 43.45 22.90
C PRO A 223 -9.53 42.59 24.14
N SER A 224 -8.50 42.04 24.79
CA SER A 224 -8.66 41.13 25.93
C SER A 224 -9.21 41.77 27.21
N GLU A 225 -9.18 43.10 27.30
CA GLU A 225 -9.68 43.88 28.44
C GLU A 225 -11.07 44.49 28.19
N ASP A 226 -11.74 44.11 27.10
CA ASP A 226 -13.05 44.63 26.75
C ASP A 226 -14.10 44.26 27.81
N PRO A 227 -14.80 45.24 28.42
CA PRO A 227 -15.83 44.98 29.42
C PRO A 227 -16.92 44.00 28.95
N ALA A 228 -17.26 43.99 27.66
CA ALA A 228 -18.25 43.08 27.08
C ALA A 228 -17.78 41.61 27.11
N LEU A 229 -16.46 41.35 27.15
CA LEU A 229 -15.87 40.01 27.13
C LEU A 229 -15.53 39.47 28.53
N THR A 230 -15.67 40.29 29.58
CA THR A 230 -15.48 39.88 30.99
C THR A 230 -16.21 38.58 31.39
N PRO A 231 -17.42 38.26 30.88
CA PRO A 231 -18.11 36.99 31.18
C PRO A 231 -17.32 35.72 30.81
N LEU A 232 -16.36 35.82 29.88
CA LEU A 232 -15.53 34.71 29.41
C LEU A 232 -14.42 34.30 30.41
N GLY A 233 -13.97 35.23 31.26
CA GLY A 233 -12.98 34.99 32.32
C GLY A 233 -11.92 36.09 32.45
N SER A 234 -10.72 35.69 32.88
CA SER A 234 -9.58 36.62 32.99
C SER A 234 -9.13 37.13 31.60
N PRO A 235 -8.47 38.30 31.51
CA PRO A 235 -7.97 38.84 30.24
C PRO A 235 -7.08 37.85 29.46
N GLU A 236 -6.26 37.05 30.15
CA GLU A 236 -5.45 36.00 29.51
C GLU A 236 -6.32 34.92 28.83
N LYS A 237 -7.41 34.52 29.47
CA LYS A 237 -8.35 33.54 28.91
C LYS A 237 -9.12 34.12 27.72
N VAL A 238 -9.56 35.37 27.84
CA VAL A 238 -10.20 36.11 26.72
C VAL A 238 -9.24 36.20 25.54
N ALA A 239 -7.98 36.56 25.76
CA ALA A 239 -6.97 36.63 24.71
C ALA A 239 -6.77 35.28 24.00
N GLY A 240 -6.74 34.18 24.76
CA GLY A 240 -6.64 32.82 24.21
C GLY A 240 -7.84 32.44 23.32
N GLN A 241 -9.06 32.75 23.78
CA GLN A 241 -10.30 32.46 23.04
C GLN A 241 -10.44 33.33 21.79
N LEU A 242 -10.13 34.63 21.88
CA LEU A 242 -10.11 35.53 20.72
C LEU A 242 -9.06 35.10 19.68
N ARG A 243 -7.89 34.60 20.13
CA ARG A 243 -6.86 34.06 19.22
C ARG A 243 -7.34 32.77 18.53
N SER A 244 -8.06 31.92 19.26
CA SER A 244 -8.69 30.71 18.70
C SER A 244 -9.75 31.08 17.66
N LEU A 245 -10.62 32.05 17.98
CA LEU A 245 -11.63 32.59 17.06
C LEU A 245 -10.99 33.17 15.79
N TRP A 246 -9.96 34.01 15.94
CA TRP A 246 -9.19 34.56 14.83
C TRP A 246 -8.63 33.45 13.93
N ARG A 247 -7.88 32.48 14.48
CA ARG A 247 -7.29 31.38 13.70
C ARG A 247 -8.32 30.52 13.00
N ARG A 248 -9.47 30.26 13.63
CA ARG A 248 -10.55 29.49 13.02
C ARG A 248 -11.20 30.26 11.89
N TRP A 249 -11.50 31.54 12.10
CA TRP A 249 -12.07 32.41 11.07
C TRP A 249 -11.10 32.58 9.90
N SER A 250 -9.85 32.94 10.15
CA SER A 250 -8.85 33.16 9.09
C SER A 250 -8.53 31.86 8.35
N GLY A 251 -8.41 30.73 9.05
CA GLY A 251 -8.21 29.41 8.43
C GLY A 251 -9.40 28.96 7.58
N GLN A 252 -10.64 29.15 8.03
CA GLN A 252 -11.81 28.79 7.23
C GLN A 252 -11.99 29.71 6.01
N VAL A 253 -11.79 31.02 6.17
CA VAL A 253 -11.94 31.97 5.07
C VAL A 253 -10.85 31.79 4.02
N SER A 254 -9.59 31.64 4.43
CA SER A 254 -8.46 31.44 3.49
C SER A 254 -8.58 30.14 2.69
N GLY A 255 -9.17 29.09 3.25
CA GLY A 255 -9.42 27.82 2.56
C GLY A 255 -10.74 27.74 1.78
N SER A 256 -11.55 28.80 1.77
CA SER A 256 -12.91 28.81 1.22
C SER A 256 -13.03 29.62 -0.08
N TRP A 257 -13.96 29.23 -0.95
CA TRP A 257 -14.42 30.06 -2.09
C TRP A 257 -15.58 30.99 -1.72
N GLU A 258 -16.05 30.94 -0.48
CA GLU A 258 -17.15 31.75 0.01
C GLU A 258 -16.66 33.13 0.44
N HIS A 259 -17.50 34.13 0.21
CA HIS A 259 -17.21 35.48 0.67
C HIS A 259 -17.02 35.50 2.21
N PRO A 260 -16.03 36.21 2.77
CA PRO A 260 -15.72 36.17 4.21
C PRO A 260 -16.92 36.46 5.15
N ARG A 261 -17.89 37.25 4.67
CA ARG A 261 -19.16 37.54 5.37
C ARG A 261 -19.99 36.30 5.73
N TRP A 262 -19.90 35.22 4.95
CA TRP A 262 -20.62 33.97 5.24
C TRP A 262 -20.07 33.25 6.47
N HIS A 263 -18.86 33.60 6.92
CA HIS A 263 -18.24 33.05 8.13
C HIS A 263 -18.57 33.85 9.40
N ARG A 264 -19.53 34.79 9.36
CA ARG A 264 -19.99 35.55 10.53
C ARG A 264 -20.56 34.66 11.65
N TYR A 265 -21.15 33.52 11.29
CA TYR A 265 -21.68 32.56 12.27
C TYR A 265 -20.58 32.04 13.23
N LEU A 266 -19.29 32.10 12.85
CA LEU A 266 -18.20 31.68 13.72
C LEU A 266 -18.12 32.50 15.02
N ALA A 267 -18.72 33.69 15.07
CA ALA A 267 -18.89 34.45 16.30
C ALA A 267 -19.61 33.64 17.40
N HIS A 268 -20.52 32.73 17.03
CA HIS A 268 -21.22 31.86 17.97
C HIS A 268 -20.30 30.89 18.71
N ASN A 269 -19.16 30.51 18.12
CA ASN A 269 -18.18 29.64 18.78
C ASN A 269 -17.67 30.24 20.10
N LEU A 270 -17.59 31.58 20.18
CA LEU A 270 -17.10 32.25 21.38
C LEU A 270 -18.09 32.11 22.56
N VAL A 271 -19.39 32.04 22.27
CA VAL A 271 -20.44 31.88 23.29
C VAL A 271 -20.78 30.43 23.60
N GLU A 272 -20.52 29.49 22.70
CA GLU A 272 -20.63 28.04 22.99
C GLU A 272 -19.69 27.61 24.12
N GLU A 273 -18.51 28.24 24.22
CA GLU A 273 -17.52 27.99 25.28
C GLU A 273 -17.95 28.55 26.67
N MET A 274 -19.05 29.31 26.75
CA MET A 274 -19.58 29.84 28.02
C MET A 274 -20.39 28.81 28.83
N GLY A 275 -20.80 27.69 28.23
CA GLY A 275 -21.53 26.62 28.90
C GLY A 275 -22.83 27.10 29.59
N ALA A 276 -23.06 26.71 30.85
CA ALA A 276 -24.28 27.05 31.61
C ALA A 276 -24.38 28.54 32.04
N ARG A 277 -23.37 29.38 31.76
CA ARG A 277 -23.36 30.80 32.16
C ARG A 277 -24.12 31.63 31.13
N ARG A 278 -25.42 31.85 31.37
CA ARG A 278 -26.30 32.62 30.46
C ARG A 278 -26.16 34.14 30.58
N LYS A 279 -25.63 34.66 31.70
CA LYS A 279 -25.58 36.10 31.97
C LYS A 279 -24.42 36.75 31.20
N GLY A 280 -24.73 37.70 30.31
CA GLY A 280 -23.75 38.41 29.47
C GLY A 280 -23.44 37.74 28.13
N ARG A 281 -24.16 36.66 27.76
CA ARG A 281 -23.99 35.94 26.49
C ARG A 281 -24.18 36.85 25.28
N ASP A 282 -25.25 37.64 25.26
CA ASP A 282 -25.61 38.46 24.10
C ASP A 282 -24.56 39.56 23.86
N GLY A 283 -24.09 40.22 24.94
CA GLY A 283 -23.00 41.21 24.84
C GLY A 283 -21.67 40.61 24.35
N VAL A 284 -21.35 39.36 24.72
CA VAL A 284 -20.18 38.66 24.17
C VAL A 284 -20.38 38.33 22.69
N LEU A 285 -21.58 37.88 22.30
CA LEU A 285 -21.91 37.54 20.92
C LEU A 285 -21.87 38.76 20.01
N ASP A 286 -22.47 39.87 20.43
CA ASP A 286 -22.46 41.13 19.68
C ASP A 286 -21.04 41.62 19.48
N ARG A 287 -20.22 41.56 20.52
CA ARG A 287 -18.81 41.95 20.41
C ARG A 287 -18.01 41.02 19.49
N ALA A 288 -18.28 39.71 19.53
CA ALA A 288 -17.66 38.76 18.62
C ALA A 288 -18.07 39.02 17.15
N ARG A 289 -19.34 39.37 16.91
CA ARG A 289 -19.85 39.74 15.58
C ARG A 289 -19.20 41.01 15.06
N GLU A 290 -19.04 42.03 15.91
CA GLU A 290 -18.32 43.27 15.57
C GLU A 290 -16.88 43.00 15.15
N LEU A 291 -16.16 42.14 15.89
CA LEU A 291 -14.78 41.76 15.58
C LEU A 291 -14.68 41.04 14.22
N VAL A 292 -15.53 40.03 14.00
CA VAL A 292 -15.56 39.28 12.73
C VAL A 292 -15.97 40.19 11.57
N ALA A 293 -16.88 41.12 11.79
CA ALA A 293 -17.28 42.12 10.79
C ALA A 293 -16.14 43.10 10.46
N ALA A 294 -15.38 43.55 11.46
CA ALA A 294 -14.22 44.42 11.27
C ALA A 294 -13.09 43.70 10.48
N TRP A 295 -12.82 42.43 10.80
CA TRP A 295 -11.86 41.63 10.03
C TRP A 295 -12.32 41.40 8.60
N THR A 296 -13.61 41.09 8.40
CA THR A 296 -14.24 40.98 7.08
C THR A 296 -14.07 42.26 6.28
N ALA A 297 -14.40 43.42 6.88
CA ALA A 297 -14.29 44.72 6.24
C ALA A 297 -12.85 45.04 5.83
N THR A 298 -11.88 44.69 6.70
CA THR A 298 -10.45 44.88 6.43
C THR A 298 -10.00 44.05 5.21
N ALA A 299 -10.42 42.78 5.14
CA ALA A 299 -10.11 41.91 4.01
C ALA A 299 -10.76 42.38 2.71
N THR A 300 -12.03 42.80 2.74
CA THR A 300 -12.76 43.23 1.55
C THR A 300 -12.34 44.61 1.05
N ALA A 301 -11.86 45.50 1.92
CA ALA A 301 -11.40 46.83 1.52
C ALA A 301 -10.15 46.80 0.62
N GLN A 302 -9.41 45.70 0.63
CA GLN A 302 -8.22 45.51 -0.21
C GLN A 302 -8.56 44.87 -1.57
N VAL A 303 -9.81 44.43 -1.78
CA VAL A 303 -10.26 43.85 -3.05
C VAL A 303 -10.49 44.98 -4.07
N PRO A 304 -9.79 45.00 -5.21
CA PRO A 304 -10.00 46.00 -6.25
C PRO A 304 -11.42 45.96 -6.83
N ALA A 305 -11.97 47.11 -7.22
CA ALA A 305 -13.32 47.19 -7.81
C ALA A 305 -13.45 46.44 -9.15
N ASP A 306 -12.33 46.27 -9.87
CA ASP A 306 -12.23 45.44 -11.06
C ASP A 306 -11.33 44.23 -10.79
N CYS A 307 -11.88 43.14 -10.25
CA CYS A 307 -11.16 41.85 -10.10
C CYS A 307 -10.86 41.15 -11.45
N LYS A 308 -10.91 41.90 -12.56
CA LYS A 308 -10.29 41.50 -13.83
C LYS A 308 -8.85 41.97 -13.76
N ALA A 309 -7.91 41.03 -13.59
CA ALA A 309 -6.49 41.37 -13.67
C ALA A 309 -6.25 42.17 -14.97
N ALA A 310 -5.83 43.43 -14.83
CA ALA A 310 -5.32 44.16 -15.98
C ALA A 310 -4.10 43.38 -16.50
N PRO A 311 -3.86 43.28 -17.81
CA PRO A 311 -2.79 42.45 -18.38
C PRO A 311 -1.38 42.72 -17.83
N GLY A 312 -1.14 43.83 -17.12
CA GLY A 312 0.13 44.18 -16.48
C GLY A 312 0.32 43.72 -15.03
N ASP A 313 -0.74 43.31 -14.32
CA ASP A 313 -0.70 42.97 -12.88
C ASP A 313 -0.92 41.46 -12.59
N ALA A 314 -1.12 40.65 -13.64
CA ALA A 314 -1.23 39.20 -13.52
C ALA A 314 0.16 38.55 -13.42
N GLN A 315 0.35 37.67 -12.46
CA GLN A 315 1.56 36.87 -12.33
C GLN A 315 1.33 35.47 -12.94
N ALA A 316 2.24 35.07 -13.83
CA ALA A 316 2.26 33.75 -14.44
C ALA A 316 2.93 32.73 -13.51
N LEU A 317 2.21 31.68 -13.14
CA LEU A 317 2.70 30.58 -12.29
C LEU A 317 2.52 29.24 -13.00
N ILE A 318 3.45 28.32 -12.78
CA ILE A 318 3.23 26.89 -13.03
C ILE A 318 2.85 26.23 -11.71
N VAL A 319 1.74 25.51 -11.72
CA VAL A 319 1.25 24.74 -10.58
C VAL A 319 1.36 23.26 -10.90
N SER A 320 2.12 22.53 -10.10
CA SER A 320 2.19 21.07 -10.16
C SER A 320 1.19 20.47 -9.18
N LEU A 321 0.26 19.67 -9.70
CA LEU A 321 -0.72 18.93 -8.91
C LEU A 321 -0.11 17.61 -8.45
N ARG A 322 -0.47 17.14 -7.26
CA ARG A 322 0.06 15.90 -6.69
C ARG A 322 -0.74 14.70 -7.18
N GLU A 323 -0.07 13.62 -7.58
CA GLU A 323 -0.79 12.38 -7.88
C GLU A 323 -1.41 11.79 -6.59
N PRO A 324 -2.69 11.37 -6.61
CA PRO A 324 -3.36 10.76 -5.46
C PRO A 324 -2.75 9.39 -5.16
N ARG A 325 -2.88 8.95 -3.91
CA ARG A 325 -2.53 7.58 -3.51
C ARG A 325 -3.33 6.58 -4.34
N ARG A 326 -2.72 5.43 -4.62
CA ARG A 326 -3.34 4.31 -5.35
C ARG A 326 -4.48 3.61 -4.57
N ASP A 327 -4.82 4.09 -3.37
CA ASP A 327 -5.68 3.41 -2.41
C ASP A 327 -7.19 3.47 -2.75
N GLY A 328 -7.58 4.14 -3.83
CA GLY A 328 -8.96 4.09 -4.34
C GLY A 328 -9.11 4.71 -5.73
N ARG A 329 -9.83 4.04 -6.65
CA ARG A 329 -10.06 4.51 -8.04
C ARG A 329 -10.84 5.82 -8.14
N ASP A 330 -11.56 6.19 -7.09
CA ASP A 330 -12.43 7.37 -7.06
C ASP A 330 -11.76 8.61 -6.46
N THR A 331 -10.50 8.51 -5.99
CA THR A 331 -9.77 9.70 -5.50
C THR A 331 -9.16 10.47 -6.67
N SER A 332 -9.63 11.70 -6.89
CA SER A 332 -9.04 12.66 -7.82
C SER A 332 -7.82 13.33 -7.19
N PHE A 333 -6.82 13.74 -7.98
CA PHE A 333 -5.70 14.58 -7.50
C PHE A 333 -6.18 15.94 -6.95
N LEU A 334 -7.43 16.31 -7.24
CA LEU A 334 -8.06 17.52 -6.77
C LEU A 334 -8.81 17.34 -5.44
N ASP A 335 -8.93 16.11 -4.92
CA ASP A 335 -9.71 15.86 -3.69
C ASP A 335 -9.03 16.35 -2.42
N ASP A 336 -7.71 16.42 -2.44
CA ASP A 336 -6.90 16.95 -1.33
C ASP A 336 -6.82 18.49 -1.33
N LEU A 337 -7.43 19.16 -2.31
CA LEU A 337 -7.42 20.62 -2.43
C LEU A 337 -8.56 21.27 -1.64
N SER A 338 -8.24 22.41 -1.05
CA SER A 338 -9.22 23.30 -0.43
C SER A 338 -10.20 23.88 -1.46
N GLN A 339 -11.35 24.34 -0.98
CA GLN A 339 -12.34 25.03 -1.82
C GLN A 339 -11.73 26.26 -2.50
N TRP A 340 -10.87 27.00 -1.79
CA TRP A 340 -10.16 28.14 -2.36
C TRP A 340 -9.26 27.74 -3.54
N GLU A 341 -8.44 26.69 -3.39
CA GLU A 341 -7.56 26.20 -4.46
C GLU A 341 -8.34 25.72 -5.68
N LEU A 342 -9.44 25.00 -5.47
CA LEU A 342 -10.35 24.57 -6.54
C LEU A 342 -10.94 25.77 -7.29
N GLY A 343 -11.39 26.79 -6.55
CA GLY A 343 -11.90 28.04 -7.13
C GLY A 343 -10.83 28.78 -7.94
N VAL A 344 -9.59 28.84 -7.44
CA VAL A 344 -8.46 29.46 -8.14
C VAL A 344 -8.17 28.75 -9.47
N LEU A 345 -8.11 27.41 -9.45
CA LEU A 345 -7.91 26.60 -10.66
C LEU A 345 -9.07 26.77 -11.65
N ALA A 346 -10.31 26.84 -11.18
CA ALA A 346 -11.47 27.03 -12.05
C ALA A 346 -11.44 28.40 -12.75
N ILE A 347 -11.12 29.48 -12.02
CA ILE A 347 -11.18 30.86 -12.54
C ILE A 347 -9.94 31.26 -13.35
N TRP A 348 -8.74 30.93 -12.86
CA TRP A 348 -7.46 31.41 -13.41
C TRP A 348 -6.62 30.29 -14.05
N GLY A 349 -7.13 29.06 -14.06
CA GLY A 349 -6.58 27.92 -14.80
C GLY A 349 -6.58 28.16 -16.30
N GLY A 350 -5.38 28.19 -16.90
CA GLY A 350 -5.19 28.26 -18.34
C GLY A 350 -4.92 26.87 -18.94
N GLU A 351 -3.84 26.77 -19.72
CA GLU A 351 -3.42 25.49 -20.31
C GLU A 351 -2.98 24.49 -19.23
N VAL A 352 -3.43 23.25 -19.39
CA VAL A 352 -3.10 22.13 -18.51
C VAL A 352 -2.41 21.04 -19.31
N ASP A 353 -1.22 20.65 -18.87
CA ASP A 353 -0.60 19.40 -19.29
C ASP A 353 -1.10 18.26 -18.40
N TRP A 354 -2.10 17.53 -18.89
CA TRP A 354 -2.70 16.40 -18.19
C TRP A 354 -1.76 15.19 -18.07
N GLU A 355 -0.66 15.13 -18.84
CA GLU A 355 0.35 14.08 -18.74
C GLU A 355 1.27 14.32 -17.53
N SER A 356 1.70 15.57 -17.31
CA SER A 356 2.57 15.94 -16.19
C SER A 356 1.85 16.53 -14.97
N LEU A 357 0.52 16.75 -15.06
CA LEU A 357 -0.31 17.42 -14.06
C LEU A 357 0.17 18.85 -13.74
N GLU A 358 0.59 19.58 -14.77
CA GLU A 358 1.02 20.97 -14.66
C GLU A 358 -0.03 21.90 -15.24
N VAL A 359 -0.40 22.93 -14.47
CA VAL A 359 -1.38 23.95 -14.84
C VAL A 359 -0.67 25.30 -14.92
N THR A 360 -0.85 26.01 -16.03
CA THR A 360 -0.43 27.42 -16.12
C THR A 360 -1.53 28.31 -15.52
N LEU A 361 -1.17 29.13 -14.53
CA LEU A 361 -2.07 30.09 -13.90
C LEU A 361 -1.69 31.53 -14.24
N GLN A 362 -2.72 32.35 -14.49
CA GLN A 362 -2.60 33.80 -14.60
C GLN A 362 -3.41 34.45 -13.47
N ALA A 363 -2.78 34.61 -12.31
CA ALA A 363 -3.46 35.00 -11.07
C ALA A 363 -3.13 36.45 -10.67
N PRO A 364 -4.06 37.17 -10.01
CA PRO A 364 -3.76 38.46 -9.38
C PRO A 364 -2.69 38.35 -8.30
N GLY A 365 -1.91 39.42 -8.08
CA GLY A 365 -0.82 39.46 -7.09
C GLY A 365 -1.13 38.86 -5.71
N PRO A 366 -2.26 39.19 -5.05
CA PRO A 366 -2.62 38.60 -3.75
C PRO A 366 -2.79 37.07 -3.79
N VAL A 367 -3.41 36.55 -4.86
CA VAL A 367 -3.61 35.11 -5.07
C VAL A 367 -2.27 34.42 -5.35
N ALA A 368 -1.42 35.02 -6.19
CA ALA A 368 -0.09 34.50 -6.49
C ALA A 368 0.81 34.47 -5.23
N ALA A 369 0.75 35.51 -4.39
CA ALA A 369 1.48 35.57 -3.13
C ALA A 369 1.02 34.49 -2.14
N HIS A 370 -0.29 34.23 -2.05
CA HIS A 370 -0.81 33.18 -1.20
C HIS A 370 -0.40 31.78 -1.69
N LEU A 371 -0.46 31.53 -3.01
CA LEU A 371 0.01 30.28 -3.60
C LEU A 371 1.51 30.03 -3.34
N ALA A 372 2.33 31.09 -3.32
CA ALA A 372 3.76 31.00 -3.09
C ALA A 372 4.16 30.87 -1.60
N SER A 373 3.26 31.17 -0.64
CA SER A 373 3.60 31.24 0.79
C SER A 373 3.72 29.89 1.50
N GLY A 374 3.63 28.76 0.77
CA GLY A 374 3.77 27.40 1.32
C GLY A 374 2.60 26.89 2.16
N GLY A 375 1.51 27.67 2.27
CA GLY A 375 0.27 27.28 2.95
C GLY A 375 -0.72 26.49 2.08
N SER A 376 -0.40 26.36 0.79
CA SER A 376 -1.20 25.62 -0.21
C SER A 376 -0.69 24.18 -0.35
N ALA A 377 -1.61 23.24 -0.67
CA ALA A 377 -1.27 21.88 -1.08
C ALA A 377 -0.57 21.84 -2.45
N LEU A 378 -0.76 22.90 -3.25
CA LEU A 378 -0.18 23.10 -4.58
C LEU A 378 1.30 23.46 -4.51
N SER A 379 2.10 22.84 -5.39
CA SER A 379 3.49 23.25 -5.59
C SER A 379 3.54 24.29 -6.71
N CYS A 380 3.90 25.52 -6.37
CA CYS A 380 3.87 26.66 -7.31
C CYS A 380 5.28 27.18 -7.60
N GLN A 381 5.59 27.41 -8.88
CA GLN A 381 6.84 28.05 -9.31
C GLN A 381 6.55 29.20 -10.30
N PRO A 382 7.28 30.33 -10.24
CA PRO A 382 7.18 31.37 -11.25
C PRO A 382 7.55 30.83 -12.63
N LEU A 383 6.79 31.20 -13.68
CA LEU A 383 6.98 30.71 -15.04
C LEU A 383 8.42 30.95 -15.59
N HIS A 384 9.11 31.98 -15.11
CA HIS A 384 10.47 32.34 -15.56
C HIS A 384 11.58 31.40 -15.03
N GLU A 385 11.30 30.61 -13.99
CA GLU A 385 12.26 29.68 -13.36
C GLU A 385 12.06 28.22 -13.81
N ALA A 386 10.97 27.94 -14.53
CA ALA A 386 10.68 26.63 -15.07
C ALA A 386 11.56 26.33 -16.30
N GLY A 387 12.75 25.76 -16.06
CA GLY A 387 13.59 25.23 -17.12
C GLY A 387 12.82 24.19 -17.95
N VAL A 388 13.12 24.13 -19.26
CA VAL A 388 12.57 23.12 -20.20
C VAL A 388 12.85 21.73 -19.63
N LYS A 389 11.80 21.04 -19.14
CA LYS A 389 11.93 19.65 -18.72
C LYS A 389 12.29 18.80 -19.94
N PRO A 390 13.25 17.87 -19.82
CA PRO A 390 13.57 16.97 -20.91
C PRO A 390 12.33 16.15 -21.24
N VAL A 391 11.91 16.18 -22.51
CA VAL A 391 10.90 15.28 -23.06
C VAL A 391 11.40 13.85 -22.81
N VAL A 392 10.74 13.16 -21.87
CA VAL A 392 11.07 11.77 -21.55
C VAL A 392 10.71 10.94 -22.77
N GLY A 393 11.75 10.48 -23.48
CA GLY A 393 11.63 9.61 -24.65
C GLY A 393 11.08 8.20 -24.31
N PRO A 394 11.16 7.25 -25.25
CA PRO A 394 10.32 6.03 -25.39
C PRO A 394 10.44 4.97 -24.29
N GLU A 395 11.02 5.28 -23.13
CA GLU A 395 11.37 4.32 -22.08
C GLU A 395 10.18 3.54 -21.52
N LEU A 396 8.95 4.05 -21.64
CA LEU A 396 7.74 3.44 -21.05
C LEU A 396 7.08 2.36 -21.92
N LEU A 397 7.57 2.08 -23.12
CA LEU A 397 6.90 1.15 -24.06
C LEU A 397 6.81 -0.28 -23.50
N VAL A 398 5.59 -0.78 -23.32
CA VAL A 398 5.35 -2.18 -22.94
C VAL A 398 5.17 -3.00 -24.21
N GLU A 399 6.13 -3.88 -24.47
CA GLU A 399 6.20 -4.71 -25.67
C GLU A 399 6.19 -6.21 -25.35
N PRO A 400 5.81 -7.07 -26.31
CA PRO A 400 5.98 -8.52 -26.17
C PRO A 400 7.42 -8.91 -25.84
N GLY A 401 7.59 -9.90 -24.96
CA GLY A 401 8.88 -10.48 -24.60
C GLY A 401 9.69 -9.68 -23.59
N VAL A 402 9.18 -8.54 -23.09
CA VAL A 402 9.79 -7.82 -21.95
C VAL A 402 9.44 -8.49 -20.62
N PHE A 403 8.26 -9.11 -20.53
CA PHE A 403 7.76 -9.81 -19.35
C PHE A 403 7.53 -11.31 -19.67
N ASP A 404 6.80 -12.03 -18.79
CA ASP A 404 6.47 -13.46 -18.97
C ASP A 404 5.39 -13.70 -20.06
N ASP A 405 5.55 -13.18 -21.27
CA ASP A 405 4.65 -13.45 -22.40
C ASP A 405 5.32 -14.10 -23.62
N ALA A 406 6.64 -14.31 -23.57
CA ALA A 406 7.39 -15.03 -24.58
C ALA A 406 8.15 -16.24 -23.98
N PRO A 407 8.55 -17.23 -24.80
CA PRO A 407 9.52 -18.24 -24.39
C PRO A 407 10.76 -17.58 -23.76
N ILE A 408 11.36 -18.21 -22.74
CA ILE A 408 12.50 -17.62 -22.01
C ILE A 408 13.64 -17.22 -22.96
N SER A 409 13.86 -17.99 -24.03
CA SER A 409 14.87 -17.70 -25.07
C SER A 409 14.66 -16.38 -25.80
N ASP A 410 13.42 -15.90 -25.87
CA ASP A 410 13.02 -14.75 -26.68
C ASP A 410 12.83 -13.50 -25.80
N ARG A 411 13.12 -13.60 -24.50
CA ARG A 411 12.93 -12.50 -23.54
C ARG A 411 14.08 -11.53 -23.55
N ARG A 412 13.73 -10.27 -23.35
CA ARG A 412 14.67 -9.14 -23.34
C ARG A 412 14.89 -8.61 -21.92
N PRO A 413 16.06 -8.02 -21.64
CA PRO A 413 16.28 -7.33 -20.37
C PRO A 413 15.26 -6.20 -20.16
N VAL A 414 14.82 -6.01 -18.92
CA VAL A 414 13.95 -4.89 -18.55
C VAL A 414 14.74 -3.59 -18.45
N ALA A 415 14.11 -2.48 -18.86
CA ALA A 415 14.62 -1.13 -18.71
C ALA A 415 13.85 -0.40 -17.59
N ALA A 416 14.37 0.74 -17.13
CA ALA A 416 13.77 1.53 -16.05
C ALA A 416 12.30 1.90 -16.36
N GLY A 417 12.00 2.30 -17.60
CA GLY A 417 10.63 2.63 -17.96
C GLY A 417 9.69 1.41 -18.09
N HIS A 418 10.20 0.21 -18.37
CA HIS A 418 9.38 -1.02 -18.27
C HIS A 418 8.94 -1.27 -16.82
N LEU A 419 9.84 -1.08 -15.86
CA LEU A 419 9.53 -1.25 -14.43
C LEU A 419 8.57 -0.16 -13.93
N ARG A 420 8.74 1.08 -14.38
CA ARG A 420 7.76 2.16 -14.12
C ARG A 420 6.38 1.83 -14.70
N ALA A 421 6.32 1.31 -15.92
CA ALA A 421 5.06 0.89 -16.53
C ALA A 421 4.42 -0.29 -15.75
N LEU A 422 5.21 -1.27 -15.31
CA LEU A 422 4.74 -2.35 -14.44
C LEU A 422 4.19 -1.80 -13.13
N ARG A 423 4.89 -0.86 -12.48
CA ARG A 423 4.42 -0.17 -11.28
C ARG A 423 3.12 0.58 -11.51
N ALA A 424 2.97 1.24 -12.67
CA ALA A 424 1.80 2.03 -13.00
C ALA A 424 0.57 1.19 -13.38
N LEU A 425 0.76 0.03 -14.02
CA LEU A 425 -0.32 -0.78 -14.60
C LEU A 425 -0.70 -2.00 -13.76
N ALA A 426 0.26 -2.65 -13.08
CA ALA A 426 -0.03 -3.87 -12.32
C ALA A 426 -0.71 -3.54 -10.98
N ALA A 427 -1.77 -4.29 -10.67
CA ALA A 427 -2.49 -4.17 -9.40
C ALA A 427 -1.63 -4.56 -8.18
N ASP A 428 -0.72 -5.53 -8.35
CA ASP A 428 0.18 -6.02 -7.30
C ASP A 428 1.63 -5.95 -7.80
N ALA A 429 2.09 -4.72 -8.08
CA ALA A 429 3.41 -4.49 -8.66
C ALA A 429 4.54 -4.77 -7.65
N ASP A 430 4.29 -4.64 -6.35
CA ASP A 430 5.30 -4.84 -5.31
C ASP A 430 5.45 -6.32 -4.89
N GLN A 431 4.90 -7.26 -5.67
CA GLN A 431 5.13 -8.69 -5.49
C GLN A 431 6.61 -9.09 -5.74
N LEU A 432 6.93 -10.36 -5.46
CA LEU A 432 8.25 -10.91 -5.79
C LEU A 432 8.33 -11.38 -7.24
N TYR A 433 9.50 -11.18 -7.84
CA TYR A 433 9.82 -11.57 -9.20
C TYR A 433 10.99 -12.54 -9.21
N LEU A 434 10.81 -13.68 -9.85
CA LEU A 434 11.91 -14.55 -10.27
C LEU A 434 12.54 -13.94 -11.51
N VAL A 435 13.84 -13.66 -11.43
CA VAL A 435 14.60 -13.03 -12.51
C VAL A 435 15.90 -13.77 -12.78
N VAL A 436 16.48 -13.53 -13.94
CA VAL A 436 17.87 -13.89 -14.26
C VAL A 436 18.64 -12.61 -14.50
N SER A 437 19.59 -12.30 -13.61
CA SER A 437 20.59 -11.26 -13.85
C SER A 437 21.73 -11.86 -14.66
N LEU A 438 22.23 -11.13 -15.66
CA LEU A 438 23.40 -11.57 -16.41
C LEU A 438 24.67 -11.64 -15.55
N ALA A 439 24.76 -10.83 -14.50
CA ALA A 439 25.89 -10.81 -13.59
C ALA A 439 25.80 -11.91 -12.51
N ASN A 440 24.60 -12.15 -11.97
CA ASN A 440 24.43 -12.93 -10.74
C ASN A 440 23.58 -14.21 -10.91
N GLY A 441 23.11 -14.50 -12.12
CA GLY A 441 22.28 -15.67 -12.39
C GLY A 441 20.84 -15.54 -11.85
N PRO A 442 20.16 -16.67 -11.57
CA PRO A 442 18.77 -16.67 -11.10
C PRO A 442 18.63 -16.11 -9.69
N GLN A 443 17.71 -15.17 -9.50
CA GLN A 443 17.47 -14.48 -8.23
C GLN A 443 15.99 -14.18 -8.04
N VAL A 444 15.59 -13.93 -6.80
CA VAL A 444 14.24 -13.45 -6.45
C VAL A 444 14.37 -12.05 -5.89
N LEU A 445 13.72 -11.08 -6.53
CA LEU A 445 13.82 -9.66 -6.17
C LEU A 445 12.43 -9.03 -6.04
N SER A 446 12.31 -8.02 -5.17
CA SER A 446 11.16 -7.11 -5.18
C SER A 446 11.24 -6.14 -6.36
N LEU A 447 10.12 -5.51 -6.72
CA LEU A 447 10.13 -4.49 -7.77
C LEU A 447 11.07 -3.32 -7.45
N ALA A 448 11.12 -2.88 -6.19
CA ALA A 448 12.02 -1.82 -5.77
C ALA A 448 13.50 -2.20 -5.93
N ALA A 449 13.87 -3.44 -5.57
CA ALA A 449 15.22 -3.93 -5.77
C ALA A 449 15.58 -4.03 -7.26
N LEU A 450 14.62 -4.41 -8.11
CA LEU A 450 14.77 -4.40 -9.56
C LEU A 450 15.00 -2.99 -10.10
N GLU A 451 14.18 -2.02 -9.70
CA GLU A 451 14.30 -0.62 -10.11
C GLU A 451 15.67 -0.04 -9.75
N HIS A 452 16.12 -0.27 -8.51
CA HIS A 452 17.43 0.18 -8.06
C HIS A 452 18.57 -0.46 -8.87
N ARG A 453 18.51 -1.76 -9.12
CA ARG A 453 19.57 -2.47 -9.86
C ARG A 453 19.62 -2.10 -11.33
N VAL A 454 18.47 -1.97 -11.98
CA VAL A 454 18.40 -1.51 -13.38
C VAL A 454 18.87 -0.06 -13.49
N ALA A 455 18.54 0.81 -12.54
CA ALA A 455 19.07 2.16 -12.47
C ALA A 455 20.61 2.19 -12.26
N ALA A 456 21.16 1.21 -11.54
CA ALA A 456 22.60 1.01 -11.40
C ALA A 456 23.26 0.31 -12.61
N GLY A 457 22.50 0.02 -13.68
CA GLY A 457 23.01 -0.54 -14.93
C GLY A 457 22.99 -2.07 -15.03
N ASP A 458 22.37 -2.78 -14.09
CA ASP A 458 22.23 -4.24 -14.15
C ASP A 458 21.26 -4.66 -15.27
N GLN A 459 21.61 -5.74 -15.96
CA GLN A 459 20.78 -6.31 -17.03
C GLN A 459 20.05 -7.53 -16.49
N VAL A 460 18.73 -7.39 -16.34
CA VAL A 460 17.87 -8.38 -15.69
C VAL A 460 16.74 -8.78 -16.61
N VAL A 461 16.46 -10.08 -16.70
CA VAL A 461 15.31 -10.65 -17.43
C VAL A 461 14.31 -11.19 -16.43
N ILE A 462 13.03 -10.78 -16.54
CA ILE A 462 11.96 -11.30 -15.67
C ILE A 462 11.49 -12.67 -16.19
N ILE A 463 11.54 -13.67 -15.32
CA ILE A 463 11.11 -15.04 -15.61
C ILE A 463 9.66 -15.28 -15.21
N ALA A 464 9.27 -14.86 -14.00
CA ALA A 464 7.90 -14.99 -13.52
C ALA A 464 7.66 -14.02 -12.37
N ALA A 465 6.44 -13.49 -12.27
CA ALA A 465 5.99 -12.86 -11.03
C ALA A 465 5.44 -13.93 -10.08
N ALA A 466 5.33 -13.63 -8.78
CA ALA A 466 4.75 -14.55 -7.81
C ALA A 466 3.37 -15.07 -8.26
N ALA A 467 2.52 -14.18 -8.76
CA ALA A 467 1.18 -14.50 -9.27
C ALA A 467 1.16 -15.51 -10.43
N ASP A 468 2.25 -15.62 -11.19
CA ASP A 468 2.38 -16.53 -12.34
C ASP A 468 2.73 -17.97 -11.95
N LEU A 469 3.11 -18.19 -10.68
CA LEU A 469 3.50 -19.53 -10.24
C LEU A 469 2.31 -20.51 -10.37
N PRO A 470 2.53 -21.67 -11.02
CA PRO A 470 1.49 -22.65 -11.26
C PRO A 470 1.06 -23.30 -9.94
N GLU A 471 -0.22 -23.69 -9.85
CA GLU A 471 -0.77 -24.26 -8.60
C GLU A 471 -0.05 -25.54 -8.16
N GLN A 472 0.55 -26.28 -9.11
CA GLN A 472 1.33 -27.49 -8.84
C GLN A 472 2.61 -27.24 -8.03
N VAL A 473 3.11 -26.00 -8.04
CA VAL A 473 4.31 -25.59 -7.27
C VAL A 473 3.92 -25.13 -5.87
N LEU A 474 2.64 -24.82 -5.64
CA LEU A 474 2.17 -24.50 -4.31
C LEU A 474 2.18 -25.76 -3.44
N PRO A 475 2.51 -25.64 -2.15
CA PRO A 475 2.36 -26.74 -1.23
C PRO A 475 0.92 -27.24 -1.33
N GLY A 476 0.74 -28.52 -1.65
CA GLY A 476 -0.57 -29.06 -2.05
C GLY A 476 -1.66 -28.74 -1.03
N ASP A 477 -2.88 -28.49 -1.53
CA ASP A 477 -4.14 -28.35 -0.77
C ASP A 477 -4.51 -29.64 0.05
N SER A 478 -3.56 -30.54 0.28
CA SER A 478 -3.71 -31.93 0.73
C SER A 478 -4.05 -32.12 2.21
N ALA A 479 -4.48 -31.09 2.92
CA ALA A 479 -5.05 -31.27 4.25
C ALA A 479 -6.41 -30.56 4.33
N PRO A 480 -7.52 -31.32 4.42
CA PRO A 480 -8.65 -30.81 5.18
C PRO A 480 -8.13 -30.59 6.60
N ILE A 481 -8.00 -29.34 7.03
CA ILE A 481 -7.77 -29.01 8.43
C ILE A 481 -9.12 -29.17 9.15
N GLU A 482 -9.67 -30.38 9.08
CA GLU A 482 -10.50 -30.90 10.16
C GLU A 482 -9.57 -31.88 10.87
N GLU A 483 -8.74 -31.38 11.78
CA GLU A 483 -8.14 -32.26 12.78
C GLU A 483 -9.31 -32.79 13.62
N PRO A 484 -9.58 -34.11 13.64
CA PRO A 484 -10.59 -34.67 14.50
C PRO A 484 -10.08 -34.50 15.94
N GLY A 485 -10.62 -33.51 16.66
CA GLY A 485 -10.29 -33.25 18.06
C GLY A 485 -9.67 -31.89 18.40
N SER A 486 -9.59 -30.93 17.47
CA SER A 486 -9.27 -29.55 17.88
C SER A 486 -10.37 -29.03 18.82
N PRO A 487 -10.04 -28.57 20.04
CA PRO A 487 -11.00 -27.83 20.85
C PRO A 487 -11.47 -26.60 20.06
N GLU A 488 -12.62 -26.02 20.43
CA GLU A 488 -13.19 -24.78 19.89
C GLU A 488 -12.26 -23.54 19.96
N SER A 489 -11.03 -23.72 20.43
CA SER A 489 -9.91 -22.77 20.46
C SER A 489 -9.18 -22.72 19.11
N GLY A 490 -9.67 -21.87 18.19
CA GLY A 490 -9.04 -21.57 16.88
C GLY A 490 -7.67 -20.88 16.93
N SER A 491 -6.66 -21.52 17.52
CA SER A 491 -5.26 -21.09 17.49
C SER A 491 -4.64 -21.33 16.11
N VAL A 492 -3.95 -20.33 15.58
CA VAL A 492 -3.22 -20.43 14.30
C VAL A 492 -1.83 -21.06 14.47
N TRP A 493 -1.33 -21.05 15.70
CA TRP A 493 0.01 -21.51 16.06
C TRP A 493 -0.03 -22.97 16.51
N PRO A 494 0.95 -23.81 16.10
CA PRO A 494 1.05 -25.18 16.56
C PRO A 494 1.38 -25.23 18.06
N ASP A 495 0.89 -26.25 18.74
CA ASP A 495 1.24 -26.50 20.13
C ASP A 495 2.72 -26.83 20.28
N ARG A 496 3.33 -26.28 21.34
CA ARG A 496 4.74 -26.51 21.63
C ARG A 496 4.92 -27.86 22.33
N VAL A 497 5.59 -28.77 21.65
CA VAL A 497 5.92 -30.09 22.20
C VAL A 497 7.30 -30.06 22.86
N GLU A 498 7.31 -30.24 24.17
CA GLU A 498 8.51 -30.18 25.00
C GLU A 498 9.32 -31.50 25.01
N ASP A 499 8.64 -32.63 24.81
CA ASP A 499 9.22 -33.97 24.86
C ASP A 499 9.94 -34.32 23.55
N PRO A 500 11.27 -34.53 23.55
CA PRO A 500 12.04 -34.94 22.37
C PRO A 500 11.59 -36.25 21.72
N THR A 501 10.95 -37.14 22.47
CA THR A 501 10.54 -38.46 21.99
C THR A 501 9.22 -38.44 21.24
N HIS A 502 8.47 -37.35 21.36
CA HIS A 502 7.22 -37.15 20.64
C HIS A 502 7.47 -36.88 19.14
N PRO A 503 6.68 -37.44 18.21
CA PRO A 503 6.89 -37.28 16.76
C PRO A 503 6.81 -35.82 16.29
N ASP A 504 5.98 -35.01 16.93
CA ASP A 504 5.83 -33.58 16.63
C ASP A 504 6.88 -32.67 17.29
N PHE A 505 7.85 -33.21 18.03
CA PHE A 505 8.91 -32.38 18.64
C PHE A 505 9.60 -31.50 17.58
N GLY A 506 9.69 -30.20 17.85
CA GLY A 506 10.29 -29.23 16.93
C GLY A 506 9.53 -28.99 15.62
N ARG A 507 8.30 -29.52 15.45
CA ARG A 507 7.45 -29.30 14.25
C ARG A 507 7.29 -27.80 13.96
N SER A 508 7.11 -26.99 14.99
CA SER A 508 6.99 -25.52 14.92
C SER A 508 8.17 -24.82 14.23
N LEU A 509 9.36 -25.44 14.19
CA LEU A 509 10.57 -24.88 13.57
C LEU A 509 10.69 -25.21 12.07
N GLY A 510 9.92 -26.17 11.58
CA GLY A 510 10.03 -26.67 10.21
C GLY A 510 9.46 -25.72 9.15
N ALA A 511 10.01 -25.81 7.94
CA ALA A 511 9.52 -25.08 6.77
C ALA A 511 8.08 -25.49 6.39
N GLN A 512 7.75 -26.78 6.48
CA GLN A 512 6.41 -27.31 6.21
C GLN A 512 5.36 -26.71 7.15
N GLU A 513 5.66 -26.59 8.45
CA GLU A 513 4.74 -25.95 9.40
C GLU A 513 4.58 -24.46 9.09
N GLY A 514 5.61 -23.80 8.55
CA GLY A 514 5.51 -22.43 8.04
C GLY A 514 4.47 -22.28 6.92
N GLU A 515 4.37 -23.24 6.00
CA GLU A 515 3.35 -23.23 4.93
C GLU A 515 1.95 -23.33 5.52
N LEU A 516 1.77 -24.25 6.48
CA LEU A 516 0.50 -24.44 7.16
C LEU A 516 0.09 -23.20 7.94
N VAL A 517 1.02 -22.54 8.63
CA VAL A 517 0.78 -21.26 9.31
C VAL A 517 0.35 -20.19 8.32
N VAL A 518 1.03 -20.05 7.18
CA VAL A 518 0.65 -19.07 6.14
C VAL A 518 -0.75 -19.35 5.62
N ALA A 519 -1.08 -20.61 5.32
CA ALA A 519 -2.40 -21.00 4.85
C ALA A 519 -3.49 -20.70 5.90
N ARG A 520 -3.24 -21.03 7.17
CA ARG A 520 -4.18 -20.74 8.28
C ARG A 520 -4.39 -19.24 8.50
N LEU A 521 -3.31 -18.45 8.56
CA LEU A 521 -3.39 -16.99 8.70
C LEU A 521 -4.12 -16.36 7.52
N SER A 522 -3.79 -16.76 6.30
CA SER A 522 -4.36 -16.15 5.10
C SER A 522 -5.84 -16.50 4.91
N ARG A 523 -6.26 -17.73 5.26
CA ARG A 523 -7.70 -18.08 5.27
C ARG A 523 -8.47 -17.25 6.30
N ARG A 524 -7.89 -16.97 7.47
CA ARG A 524 -8.51 -16.17 8.53
C ARG A 524 -8.64 -14.68 8.17
N PHE A 525 -7.66 -14.10 7.49
CA PHE A 525 -7.60 -12.65 7.25
C PHE A 525 -7.93 -12.21 5.81
N SER A 526 -7.81 -13.10 4.81
CA SER A 526 -7.85 -12.70 3.39
C SER A 526 -8.62 -13.68 2.49
N GLY A 527 -9.26 -14.69 3.07
CA GLY A 527 -10.01 -15.71 2.34
C GLY A 527 -9.16 -16.61 1.42
N PRO A 528 -9.81 -17.48 0.60
CA PRO A 528 -9.11 -18.47 -0.22
C PRO A 528 -8.14 -17.86 -1.25
N SER A 529 -8.51 -16.75 -1.88
CA SER A 529 -7.69 -16.09 -2.89
C SER A 529 -6.43 -15.45 -2.29
N GLY A 530 -6.54 -14.81 -1.12
CA GLY A 530 -5.40 -14.25 -0.39
C GLY A 530 -4.42 -15.33 0.05
N SER A 531 -4.91 -16.51 0.43
CA SER A 531 -4.06 -17.66 0.78
C SER A 531 -3.16 -18.10 -0.36
N ARG A 532 -3.65 -18.13 -1.60
CA ARG A 532 -2.82 -18.53 -2.75
C ARG A 532 -1.75 -17.50 -3.07
N ALA A 533 -2.06 -16.21 -2.98
CA ALA A 533 -1.08 -15.13 -3.21
C ALA A 533 0.05 -15.18 -2.18
N ALA A 534 -0.28 -15.39 -0.90
CA ALA A 534 0.71 -15.52 0.17
C ALA A 534 1.60 -16.77 -0.01
N LEU A 535 1.03 -17.92 -0.36
CA LEU A 535 1.80 -19.15 -0.61
C LEU A 535 2.74 -19.02 -1.83
N ARG A 536 2.31 -18.35 -2.90
CA ARG A 536 3.17 -18.05 -4.05
C ARG A 536 4.37 -17.19 -3.65
N SER A 537 4.11 -16.16 -2.85
CA SER A 537 5.16 -15.28 -2.31
C SER A 537 6.11 -16.05 -1.39
N LEU A 538 5.59 -16.95 -0.55
CA LEU A 538 6.39 -17.82 0.32
C LEU A 538 7.34 -18.71 -0.48
N VAL A 539 6.85 -19.33 -1.56
CA VAL A 539 7.67 -20.20 -2.42
C VAL A 539 8.86 -19.45 -2.99
N LEU A 540 8.66 -18.25 -3.53
CA LEU A 540 9.76 -17.44 -4.06
C LEU A 540 10.71 -16.97 -2.96
N ALA A 541 10.17 -16.44 -1.86
CA ALA A 541 10.98 -15.87 -0.78
C ALA A 541 11.89 -16.89 -0.09
N ARG A 542 11.54 -18.18 -0.11
CA ARG A 542 12.40 -19.25 0.43
C ARG A 542 13.73 -19.41 -0.30
N ALA A 543 13.79 -19.04 -1.57
CA ALA A 543 15.01 -19.10 -2.36
C ALA A 543 15.94 -17.90 -2.10
N VAL A 544 15.46 -16.87 -1.40
CA VAL A 544 16.23 -15.65 -1.14
C VAL A 544 17.31 -15.95 -0.09
N PRO A 545 18.61 -15.74 -0.38
CA PRO A 545 19.68 -16.05 0.57
C PRO A 545 19.61 -15.21 1.84
N ASP A 546 19.40 -13.91 1.73
CA ASP A 546 19.23 -12.98 2.85
C ASP A 546 17.85 -12.36 2.81
N LEU A 547 17.00 -12.70 3.78
CA LEU A 547 15.62 -12.22 3.80
C LEU A 547 15.53 -10.70 4.04
N ARG A 548 16.60 -10.04 4.50
CA ARG A 548 16.64 -8.58 4.69
C ARG A 548 16.51 -7.83 3.37
N GLU A 549 16.91 -8.46 2.26
CA GLU A 549 16.75 -7.92 0.91
C GLU A 549 15.28 -7.80 0.47
N LEU A 550 14.36 -8.46 1.19
CA LEU A 550 12.91 -8.35 0.97
C LEU A 550 12.28 -7.20 1.75
N GLU A 551 13.10 -6.31 2.34
CA GLU A 551 12.60 -5.09 2.93
C GLU A 551 11.80 -4.28 1.89
N GLY A 552 10.64 -3.77 2.32
CA GLY A 552 9.82 -2.90 1.49
C GLY A 552 10.39 -1.48 1.52
N THR A 553 10.34 -0.75 0.41
CA THR A 553 10.68 0.68 0.41
C THR A 553 9.73 1.46 1.29
N HIS A 554 10.15 2.55 1.91
CA HIS A 554 9.22 3.48 2.56
C HIS A 554 8.78 4.54 1.55
N ASP A 555 7.52 4.97 1.60
CA ASP A 555 7.08 6.15 0.89
C ASP A 555 7.68 7.41 1.53
N GLN A 556 7.50 8.54 0.86
CA GLN A 556 7.97 9.86 1.33
C GLN A 556 7.35 10.30 2.68
N TYR A 557 6.33 9.60 3.19
CA TYR A 557 5.71 9.82 4.50
C TYR A 557 6.23 8.83 5.55
N GLY A 558 7.24 8.04 5.22
CA GLY A 558 7.78 6.99 6.10
C GLY A 558 6.87 5.77 6.24
N THR A 559 5.84 5.63 5.39
CA THR A 559 4.96 4.45 5.37
C THR A 559 5.55 3.38 4.47
N ARG A 560 5.72 2.15 4.96
CA ARG A 560 6.28 1.05 4.17
C ARG A 560 5.42 0.73 2.94
N ARG A 561 5.94 0.96 1.73
CA ARG A 561 5.46 0.41 0.44
C ARG A 561 5.93 -1.04 0.31
N GLY A 562 5.06 -1.89 -0.25
CA GLY A 562 5.36 -3.31 -0.44
C GLY A 562 5.18 -4.10 0.84
N ALA A 563 3.95 -4.20 1.33
CA ALA A 563 3.61 -5.12 2.41
C ALA A 563 3.74 -6.56 1.89
N PHE A 564 4.98 -7.06 1.83
CA PHE A 564 5.25 -8.48 1.78
C PHE A 564 4.36 -9.11 2.87
N PRO A 565 3.38 -9.96 2.50
CA PRO A 565 2.25 -10.18 3.38
C PRO A 565 2.72 -10.71 4.73
N HIS A 566 2.28 -10.10 5.83
CA HIS A 566 2.83 -10.38 7.17
C HIS A 566 2.81 -11.89 7.50
N GLN A 567 1.83 -12.61 6.95
CA GLN A 567 1.70 -14.06 7.12
C GLN A 567 2.94 -14.78 6.60
N VAL A 568 3.52 -14.31 5.49
CA VAL A 568 4.68 -14.92 4.83
C VAL A 568 5.93 -14.81 5.69
N TRP A 569 6.11 -13.73 6.47
CA TRP A 569 7.19 -13.65 7.46
C TRP A 569 7.12 -14.81 8.46
N HIS A 570 5.93 -15.15 8.94
CA HIS A 570 5.72 -16.31 9.82
C HIS A 570 5.89 -17.65 9.11
N GLY A 571 5.76 -17.68 7.78
CA GLY A 571 6.06 -18.84 6.94
C GLY A 571 7.55 -19.04 6.63
N LEU A 572 8.36 -17.98 6.75
CA LEU A 572 9.81 -18.01 6.54
C LEU A 572 10.58 -18.17 7.85
N LEU A 573 10.07 -17.54 8.91
CA LEU A 573 10.72 -17.44 10.21
C LEU A 573 9.93 -18.21 11.28
N ALA A 574 10.63 -19.02 12.05
CA ALA A 574 10.15 -19.50 13.33
C ALA A 574 10.49 -18.44 14.38
N MET A 575 9.45 -17.83 14.94
CA MET A 575 9.59 -16.87 16.05
C MET A 575 9.95 -17.55 17.37
N GLU A 576 9.91 -18.89 17.40
CA GLU A 576 10.43 -19.71 18.48
C GLU A 576 11.95 -19.87 18.34
N GLN A 577 12.68 -19.81 19.46
CA GLN A 577 14.12 -20.07 19.50
C GLN A 577 14.43 -21.54 19.28
N LEU A 578 15.48 -21.77 18.48
CA LEU A 578 16.22 -23.02 18.51
C LEU A 578 16.78 -23.27 19.91
N ARG A 579 16.45 -24.42 20.48
CA ARG A 579 17.10 -24.86 21.71
C ARG A 579 18.43 -25.50 21.32
N LEU A 580 19.53 -25.04 21.92
CA LEU A 580 20.87 -25.45 21.50
C LEU A 580 21.57 -26.41 22.48
N LYS A 581 20.86 -26.86 23.51
CA LYS A 581 21.43 -27.62 24.64
C LYS A 581 22.24 -28.88 24.23
N PRO A 582 21.81 -29.73 23.28
CA PRO A 582 22.60 -30.88 22.85
C PRO A 582 23.97 -30.53 22.28
N PHE A 583 24.10 -29.33 21.71
CA PHE A 583 25.29 -28.85 21.02
C PHE A 583 26.26 -28.09 21.94
N MET A 584 25.78 -27.65 23.11
CA MET A 584 26.64 -27.06 24.14
C MET A 584 27.71 -28.07 24.61
N PRO A 585 28.87 -27.60 25.10
CA PRO A 585 29.94 -28.46 25.62
C PRO A 585 29.45 -29.45 26.68
N ASP A 586 30.02 -30.66 26.67
CA ASP A 586 29.84 -31.64 27.75
C ASP A 586 30.80 -31.31 28.89
N ASP A 587 30.36 -30.43 29.78
CA ASP A 587 31.14 -29.96 30.94
C ASP A 587 30.42 -30.36 32.24
N ALA A 588 31.06 -31.25 33.02
CA ALA A 588 30.51 -31.74 34.28
C ALA A 588 30.31 -30.62 35.32
N SER A 589 31.08 -29.52 35.24
CA SER A 589 30.97 -28.38 36.16
C SER A 589 29.66 -27.60 35.99
N LEU A 590 29.03 -27.67 34.81
CA LEU A 590 27.78 -26.99 34.49
C LEU A 590 26.53 -27.79 34.93
N GLY A 591 26.70 -29.01 35.44
CA GLY A 591 25.61 -29.83 36.00
C GLY A 591 24.43 -29.98 35.05
N SER A 592 23.24 -29.51 35.46
CA SER A 592 22.02 -29.60 34.64
C SER A 592 22.03 -28.71 33.40
N ARG A 593 22.97 -27.77 33.28
CA ARG A 593 23.19 -26.90 32.12
C ARG A 593 24.19 -27.48 31.10
N SER A 594 24.88 -28.57 31.44
CA SER A 594 25.77 -29.27 30.51
C SER A 594 25.04 -29.82 29.28
N GLY A 595 25.69 -29.76 28.12
CA GLY A 595 25.20 -30.28 26.87
C GLY A 595 25.63 -31.72 26.59
N SER A 596 25.85 -32.06 25.33
CA SER A 596 26.48 -33.33 24.94
C SER A 596 27.56 -33.15 23.88
N GLY A 597 27.91 -31.90 23.55
CA GLY A 597 28.92 -31.56 22.56
C GLY A 597 28.64 -32.21 21.20
N LEU A 598 27.37 -32.37 20.82
CA LEU A 598 27.04 -32.87 19.49
C LEU A 598 27.47 -31.84 18.43
N PRO A 599 27.95 -32.28 17.25
CA PRO A 599 28.28 -31.36 16.16
C PRO A 599 27.04 -30.58 15.71
N LEU A 600 27.18 -29.33 15.26
CA LEU A 600 26.04 -28.58 14.71
C LEU A 600 25.61 -29.10 13.33
N GLY A 601 26.52 -29.67 12.54
CA GLY A 601 26.21 -30.23 11.21
C GLY A 601 25.51 -29.20 10.31
N VAL A 602 24.44 -29.62 9.64
CA VAL A 602 23.58 -28.75 8.82
C VAL A 602 22.89 -27.61 9.57
N LEU A 603 22.85 -27.64 10.90
CA LEU A 603 22.29 -26.55 11.70
C LEU A 603 23.27 -25.38 11.84
N ALA A 604 24.57 -25.60 11.65
CA ALA A 604 25.60 -24.57 11.87
C ALA A 604 25.32 -23.29 11.07
N ARG A 605 24.92 -23.45 9.80
CA ARG A 605 24.64 -22.35 8.85
C ARG A 605 23.18 -21.90 8.84
N VAL A 606 22.33 -22.39 9.75
CA VAL A 606 20.96 -21.89 9.86
C VAL A 606 21.03 -20.43 10.26
N GLN A 607 20.32 -19.59 9.50
CA GLN A 607 20.28 -18.15 9.68
C GLN A 607 19.35 -17.76 10.82
N LEU A 608 19.79 -16.84 11.64
CA LEU A 608 19.07 -16.21 12.73
C LEU A 608 19.03 -14.70 12.48
N TYR A 609 17.86 -14.10 12.67
CA TYR A 609 17.65 -12.67 12.50
C TYR A 609 17.35 -12.03 13.85
N THR A 610 18.09 -11.00 14.20
CA THR A 610 18.00 -10.32 15.50
C THR A 610 18.27 -8.83 15.37
N THR A 611 17.71 -8.02 16.27
CA THR A 611 18.01 -6.57 16.30
C THR A 611 19.43 -6.26 16.77
N ASP A 612 20.07 -7.19 17.48
CA ASP A 612 21.46 -7.05 17.93
C ASP A 612 22.07 -8.43 18.16
N GLY A 613 22.82 -8.90 17.16
CA GLY A 613 23.52 -10.17 17.20
C GLY A 613 24.85 -10.09 17.93
N SER A 614 25.28 -8.90 18.33
CA SER A 614 26.60 -8.61 18.91
C SER A 614 26.57 -8.13 20.35
N GLY A 615 25.39 -7.83 20.90
CA GLY A 615 25.22 -7.28 22.25
C GLY A 615 25.79 -5.88 22.43
N ARG A 616 25.85 -5.10 21.34
CA ARG A 616 26.50 -3.78 21.30
C ARG A 616 25.56 -2.63 21.64
N PHE A 617 24.25 -2.81 21.55
CA PHE A 617 23.28 -1.73 21.73
C PHE A 617 22.76 -1.65 23.18
N GLU A 618 22.42 -0.45 23.66
CA GLU A 618 21.82 -0.23 24.98
C GLU A 618 20.38 -0.77 25.01
N GLY A 619 20.24 -2.10 25.07
CA GLY A 619 18.97 -2.81 25.00
C GLY A 619 19.17 -4.31 24.79
N ARG A 620 18.13 -5.10 25.07
CA ARG A 620 18.17 -6.55 24.81
C ARG A 620 17.93 -6.82 23.33
N ALA A 621 18.49 -7.91 22.81
CA ALA A 621 18.20 -8.40 21.48
C ALA A 621 16.73 -8.83 21.35
N HIS A 622 16.10 -8.51 20.22
CA HIS A 622 14.70 -8.82 19.91
C HIS A 622 14.56 -9.57 18.58
N SER A 623 13.52 -10.40 18.48
CA SER A 623 13.12 -11.00 17.21
C SER A 623 12.18 -10.07 16.43
N PRO A 624 12.10 -10.17 15.09
CA PRO A 624 11.18 -9.40 14.22
C PRO A 624 9.69 -9.39 14.61
N GLY A 625 9.24 -10.35 15.43
CA GLY A 625 7.86 -10.43 15.90
C GLY A 625 7.66 -9.99 17.35
N CYS A 626 8.65 -9.34 17.96
CA CYS A 626 8.58 -8.98 19.38
C CYS A 626 7.75 -7.71 19.60
N ALA A 627 6.70 -7.79 20.43
CA ALA A 627 5.88 -6.64 20.79
C ALA A 627 6.65 -5.50 21.52
N HIS A 628 7.84 -5.78 22.05
CA HIS A 628 8.70 -4.75 22.65
C HIS A 628 9.48 -3.94 21.61
N GLN A 629 9.53 -4.41 20.36
CA GLN A 629 10.04 -3.64 19.25
C GLN A 629 8.97 -2.60 18.85
N ARG A 630 9.33 -1.31 18.85
CA ARG A 630 8.50 -0.27 18.24
C ARG A 630 8.75 -0.31 16.73
N GLY A 631 7.99 -1.12 16.00
CA GLY A 631 8.15 -1.27 14.54
C GLY A 631 7.21 -2.29 13.94
N ASP A 632 7.12 -2.31 12.61
CA ASP A 632 6.29 -3.23 11.83
C ASP A 632 6.69 -4.70 12.05
N ASN A 633 5.70 -5.61 12.01
CA ASN A 633 5.83 -7.06 12.20
C ASN A 633 6.57 -7.78 11.03
N GLY A 634 7.84 -7.44 10.80
CA GLY A 634 8.64 -8.00 9.71
C GLY A 634 10.13 -7.68 9.83
N LEU A 635 10.90 -8.16 8.84
CA LEU A 635 12.34 -7.95 8.79
C LEU A 635 12.68 -6.65 8.02
N THR A 636 13.72 -5.95 8.48
CA THR A 636 14.32 -4.77 7.83
C THR A 636 15.82 -4.99 7.63
N ARG A 637 16.49 -4.16 6.81
CA ARG A 637 17.95 -4.21 6.61
C ARG A 637 18.77 -3.98 7.87
N ASP A 638 18.18 -3.34 8.87
CA ASP A 638 18.85 -2.98 10.13
C ASP A 638 18.97 -4.18 11.08
N TYR A 639 18.34 -5.31 10.76
CA TYR A 639 18.54 -6.55 11.49
C TYR A 639 19.93 -7.13 11.23
N ASP A 640 20.54 -7.66 12.29
CA ASP A 640 21.71 -8.50 12.19
C ASP A 640 21.30 -9.90 11.69
N LEU A 641 22.09 -10.41 10.75
CA LEU A 641 22.04 -11.78 10.26
C LEU A 641 23.24 -12.53 10.85
N VAL A 642 22.95 -13.50 11.72
CA VAL A 642 23.96 -14.38 12.33
C VAL A 642 23.58 -15.84 12.11
N THR A 643 24.55 -16.73 12.14
CA THR A 643 24.33 -18.18 12.06
C THR A 643 24.19 -18.80 13.45
N VAL A 644 23.65 -20.03 13.53
CA VAL A 644 23.58 -20.77 14.80
C VAL A 644 24.96 -20.99 15.41
N GLU A 645 25.99 -21.23 14.58
CA GLU A 645 27.36 -21.39 15.05
C GLU A 645 27.91 -20.11 15.67
N GLU A 646 27.75 -18.97 15.00
CA GLU A 646 28.15 -17.66 15.54
C GLU A 646 27.39 -17.33 16.82
N MET A 647 26.07 -17.57 16.84
CA MET A 647 25.23 -17.33 18.01
C MET A 647 25.63 -18.19 19.21
N LEU A 648 25.93 -19.47 19.00
CA LEU A 648 26.35 -20.37 20.08
C LEU A 648 27.69 -19.95 20.71
N ASN A 649 28.56 -19.32 19.91
CA ASN A 649 29.87 -18.84 20.34
C ASN A 649 29.86 -17.39 20.84
N ASN A 650 28.71 -16.70 20.83
CA ASN A 650 28.63 -15.32 21.26
C ASN A 650 28.28 -15.20 22.75
N GLU A 651 29.30 -14.96 23.57
CA GLU A 651 29.16 -14.73 25.01
C GLU A 651 28.50 -13.38 25.37
N GLN A 652 28.45 -12.43 24.43
CA GLN A 652 27.90 -11.08 24.63
C GLN A 652 26.43 -10.96 24.25
N PHE A 653 25.80 -12.02 23.73
CA PHE A 653 24.40 -11.99 23.32
C PHE A 653 23.45 -11.86 24.53
N ASP A 654 22.69 -10.75 24.62
CA ASP A 654 21.70 -10.50 25.67
C ASP A 654 20.25 -10.57 25.12
N PRO A 655 19.57 -11.72 25.18
CA PRO A 655 18.23 -11.88 24.62
C PRO A 655 17.11 -11.28 25.50
N CYS A 656 16.10 -10.69 24.85
CA CYS A 656 14.86 -10.31 25.52
C CYS A 656 14.13 -11.55 26.06
N SER A 657 13.80 -11.59 27.35
CA SER A 657 13.19 -12.75 28.01
C SER A 657 11.84 -13.21 27.44
N LYS A 658 11.14 -12.37 26.67
CA LYS A 658 9.83 -12.70 26.07
C LYS A 658 9.94 -13.38 24.70
N CYS A 659 10.78 -12.86 23.80
CA CYS A 659 11.00 -13.43 22.47
C CYS A 659 12.28 -14.28 22.36
N GLY A 660 13.16 -14.18 23.36
CA GLY A 660 14.56 -14.63 23.42
C GLY A 660 15.48 -14.22 22.28
N GLY A 661 15.08 -13.18 21.56
CA GLY A 661 15.99 -12.23 20.96
C GLY A 661 16.38 -12.47 19.52
N TYR A 662 15.92 -13.56 18.91
CA TYR A 662 16.11 -13.80 17.48
C TYR A 662 14.94 -14.62 16.91
N ALA A 663 14.75 -14.53 15.60
CA ALA A 663 13.92 -15.45 14.84
C ALA A 663 14.79 -16.38 14.00
N THR A 664 14.43 -17.66 13.97
CA THR A 664 15.17 -18.68 13.21
C THR A 664 14.60 -18.79 11.81
N ARG A 665 15.42 -18.81 10.76
CA ARG A 665 14.97 -19.24 9.43
C ARG A 665 14.50 -20.69 9.52
N ARG A 666 13.25 -20.95 9.12
CA ARG A 666 12.64 -22.26 9.31
C ARG A 666 13.48 -23.38 8.72
N LEU A 667 13.58 -24.47 9.47
CA LEU A 667 14.44 -25.60 9.16
C LEU A 667 13.92 -26.39 7.96
N THR A 668 14.83 -26.78 7.07
CA THR A 668 14.54 -27.76 6.03
C THR A 668 14.27 -29.15 6.64
N ALA A 669 13.69 -30.07 5.87
CA ALA A 669 13.41 -31.42 6.36
C ALA A 669 14.68 -32.14 6.90
N PRO A 670 15.85 -32.09 6.22
CA PRO A 670 17.08 -32.66 6.76
C PRO A 670 17.55 -32.00 8.05
N GLN A 671 17.47 -30.66 8.14
CA GLN A 671 17.83 -29.91 9.34
C GLN A 671 16.93 -30.25 10.53
N LEU A 672 15.61 -30.32 10.31
CA LEU A 672 14.65 -30.68 11.35
C LEU A 672 14.82 -32.14 11.80
N ALA A 673 15.07 -33.07 10.87
CA ALA A 673 15.37 -34.45 11.18
C ALA A 673 16.63 -34.58 12.04
N TYR A 674 17.71 -33.87 11.69
CA TYR A 674 18.93 -33.84 12.49
C TYR A 674 18.70 -33.22 13.88
N TYR A 675 17.97 -32.11 13.95
CA TYR A 675 17.61 -31.44 15.21
C TYR A 675 16.87 -32.40 16.15
N ARG A 676 15.85 -33.11 15.65
CA ARG A 676 15.10 -34.13 16.41
C ARG A 676 16.03 -35.25 16.88
N ALA A 677 16.88 -35.75 15.99
CA ALA A 677 17.78 -36.84 16.30
C ALA A 677 18.79 -36.48 17.40
N ALA A 678 19.39 -35.29 17.33
CA ALA A 678 20.32 -34.78 18.33
C ALA A 678 19.65 -34.66 19.72
N TYR A 679 18.41 -34.19 19.76
CA TYR A 679 17.64 -34.03 20.99
C TYR A 679 17.24 -35.37 21.62
N GLN A 680 16.79 -36.33 20.81
CA GLN A 680 16.47 -37.68 21.28
C GLN A 680 17.72 -38.38 21.83
N GLY A 681 18.85 -38.31 21.11
CA GLY A 681 20.12 -38.84 21.57
C GLY A 681 20.58 -38.19 22.89
N HIS A 682 20.52 -36.86 22.99
CA HIS A 682 20.88 -36.13 24.22
C HIS A 682 19.99 -36.53 25.41
N SER A 683 18.66 -36.59 25.21
CA SER A 683 17.71 -36.99 26.24
C SER A 683 18.00 -38.41 26.74
N LEU A 684 18.22 -39.34 25.81
CA LEU A 684 18.56 -40.72 26.12
C LEU A 684 19.88 -40.83 26.90
N GLY A 685 20.92 -40.13 26.47
CA GLY A 685 22.21 -40.09 27.19
C GLY A 685 22.08 -39.54 28.60
N ARG A 686 21.24 -38.52 28.81
CA ARG A 686 20.96 -37.99 30.15
C ARG A 686 20.23 -39.00 31.01
N SER A 687 19.25 -39.72 30.46
CA SER A 687 18.51 -40.77 31.17
C SER A 687 19.42 -41.94 31.55
N LEU A 688 20.31 -42.38 30.66
CA LEU A 688 21.32 -43.41 30.96
C LEU A 688 22.28 -42.98 32.07
N ARG A 689 22.81 -41.75 32.02
CA ARG A 689 23.68 -41.21 33.08
C ARG A 689 22.98 -41.12 34.43
N ARG A 690 21.72 -40.67 34.44
CA ARG A 690 20.91 -40.65 35.67
C ARG A 690 20.66 -42.05 36.21
N ALA A 691 20.34 -42.99 35.34
CA ALA A 691 20.11 -44.38 35.72
C ALA A 691 21.36 -45.02 36.31
N ALA A 692 22.53 -44.75 35.73
CA ALA A 692 23.81 -45.24 36.25
C ALA A 692 24.18 -44.61 37.60
N ALA A 693 23.84 -43.33 37.82
CA ALA A 693 24.11 -42.62 39.07
C ALA A 693 23.13 -42.98 40.19
N ASN A 694 21.89 -43.34 39.86
CA ASN A 694 20.87 -43.72 40.83
C ASN A 694 19.96 -44.82 40.26
N PRO A 695 20.40 -46.11 40.32
CA PRO A 695 19.66 -47.23 39.75
C PRO A 695 18.28 -47.43 40.39
N ALA A 696 18.11 -47.09 41.67
CA ALA A 696 16.84 -47.24 42.39
C ALA A 696 15.77 -46.21 41.98
N ALA A 697 16.18 -45.08 41.40
CA ALA A 697 15.29 -44.05 40.85
C ALA A 697 15.18 -44.10 39.32
N ALA A 698 16.00 -44.92 38.67
CA ALA A 698 15.87 -45.24 37.26
C ALA A 698 14.61 -46.11 37.11
N GLY A 699 13.69 -45.73 36.22
CA GLY A 699 12.56 -46.60 35.89
C GLY A 699 13.00 -47.88 35.16
N ASP A 700 12.36 -48.20 34.05
CA ASP A 700 12.70 -49.38 33.26
C ASP A 700 14.06 -49.25 32.54
N THR A 701 15.14 -49.70 33.19
CA THR A 701 16.51 -49.67 32.68
C THR A 701 16.70 -50.57 31.46
N ALA A 702 15.96 -51.68 31.37
CA ALA A 702 16.00 -52.59 30.22
C ALA A 702 15.44 -51.91 28.96
N ARG A 703 14.34 -51.17 29.09
CA ARG A 703 13.80 -50.35 27.99
C ARG A 703 14.78 -49.25 27.57
N LEU A 704 15.42 -48.56 28.50
CA LEU A 704 16.44 -47.55 28.19
C LEU A 704 17.64 -48.13 27.43
N ALA A 705 18.12 -49.30 27.85
CA ALA A 705 19.20 -50.01 27.17
C ALA A 705 18.79 -50.48 25.76
N ALA A 706 17.56 -50.99 25.61
CA ALA A 706 17.01 -51.39 24.31
C ALA A 706 16.85 -50.19 23.36
N ASP A 707 16.37 -49.05 23.84
CA ASP A 707 16.24 -47.83 23.03
C ASP A 707 17.62 -47.31 22.62
N ALA A 708 18.63 -47.36 23.49
CA ALA A 708 20.02 -47.02 23.13
C ALA A 708 20.62 -47.97 22.08
N LYS A 709 20.24 -49.25 22.09
CA LYS A 709 20.66 -50.21 21.07
C LYS A 709 20.08 -49.89 19.69
N LYS A 710 18.84 -49.38 19.60
CA LYS A 710 18.25 -48.97 18.30
C LYS A 710 19.06 -47.87 17.62
N TRP A 711 19.65 -46.96 18.40
CA TRP A 711 20.48 -45.87 17.90
C TRP A 711 21.80 -46.31 17.25
N LEU A 712 22.28 -47.53 17.53
CA LEU A 712 23.51 -48.05 16.90
C LEU A 712 23.36 -48.31 15.40
N HIS A 713 22.13 -48.56 14.94
CA HIS A 713 21.81 -48.75 13.53
C HIS A 713 21.40 -47.44 12.84
N HIS A 714 21.39 -46.33 13.59
CA HIS A 714 21.05 -45.03 13.03
C HIS A 714 22.29 -44.44 12.35
N ALA A 715 22.55 -44.91 11.12
CA ALA A 715 23.54 -44.28 10.26
C ALA A 715 23.15 -42.80 10.08
N PRO A 716 24.12 -41.87 10.17
CA PRO A 716 23.83 -40.50 9.84
C PRO A 716 23.42 -40.42 8.37
N ALA A 717 22.40 -39.64 8.05
CA ALA A 717 22.13 -39.32 6.66
C ALA A 717 23.32 -38.53 6.11
N ASP A 718 23.75 -38.82 4.88
CA ASP A 718 24.87 -38.12 4.22
C ASP A 718 24.67 -36.59 4.22
N GLU A 719 23.41 -36.16 4.26
CA GLU A 719 23.01 -34.76 4.29
C GLU A 719 23.22 -34.07 5.65
N TRP A 720 23.44 -34.76 6.77
CA TRP A 720 23.48 -34.12 8.11
C TRP A 720 24.79 -33.42 8.45
N PHE A 721 25.90 -33.87 7.85
CA PHE A 721 27.23 -33.42 8.21
C PHE A 721 27.99 -32.96 6.99
N THR A 722 28.71 -31.85 7.13
CA THR A 722 29.47 -31.24 6.04
C THR A 722 30.95 -31.66 6.06
N SER A 723 31.37 -32.45 7.06
CA SER A 723 32.75 -32.93 7.20
C SER A 723 32.83 -34.27 7.92
N GLU A 724 33.87 -35.05 7.59
CA GLU A 724 34.16 -36.34 8.23
C GLU A 724 34.41 -36.21 9.74
N HIS A 725 34.97 -35.08 10.19
CA HIS A 725 35.20 -34.81 11.61
C HIS A 725 33.88 -34.76 12.41
N GLN A 726 32.83 -34.15 11.85
CA GLN A 726 31.51 -34.13 12.49
C GLN A 726 30.88 -35.53 12.53
N VAL A 727 31.02 -36.30 11.45
CA VAL A 727 30.61 -37.71 11.38
C VAL A 727 31.31 -38.51 12.47
N TYR A 728 32.62 -38.33 12.65
CA TYR A 728 33.38 -39.01 13.71
C TYR A 728 32.87 -38.64 15.10
N ARG A 729 32.61 -37.35 15.39
CA ARG A 729 32.05 -36.88 16.67
C ARG A 729 30.69 -37.52 16.96
N TRP A 730 29.81 -37.61 15.96
CA TRP A 730 28.52 -38.30 16.08
C TRP A 730 28.68 -39.78 16.44
N HIS A 731 29.53 -40.51 15.71
CA HIS A 731 29.78 -41.93 16.00
C HIS A 731 30.47 -42.15 17.35
N ARG A 732 31.31 -41.22 17.81
CA ARG A 732 31.90 -41.25 19.15
C ARG A 732 30.82 -41.13 20.22
N PHE A 733 29.85 -40.23 20.03
CA PHE A 733 28.70 -40.10 20.93
C PHE A 733 27.84 -41.37 20.98
N LEU A 734 27.48 -41.94 19.83
CA LEU A 734 26.70 -43.19 19.77
C LEU A 734 27.43 -44.36 20.46
N ARG A 735 28.76 -44.46 20.28
CA ARG A 735 29.58 -45.45 21.00
C ARG A 735 29.56 -45.25 22.51
N ALA A 736 29.60 -44.01 22.99
CA ALA A 736 29.50 -43.70 24.41
C ALA A 736 28.12 -44.06 24.98
N LEU A 737 27.03 -43.79 24.25
CA LEU A 737 25.68 -44.23 24.65
C LEU A 737 25.61 -45.76 24.80
N ARG A 738 26.17 -46.51 23.84
CA ARG A 738 26.24 -47.97 23.93
C ARG A 738 26.99 -48.44 25.16
N GLN A 739 28.16 -47.89 25.42
CA GLN A 739 28.96 -48.26 26.59
C GLN A 739 28.22 -47.97 27.90
N GLN A 740 27.43 -46.89 27.96
CA GLN A 740 26.59 -46.58 29.11
C GLN A 740 25.41 -47.55 29.26
N ALA A 741 24.75 -47.91 28.16
CA ALA A 741 23.67 -48.89 28.17
C ALA A 741 24.15 -50.26 28.64
N GLN A 742 25.34 -50.70 28.21
CA GLN A 742 25.95 -51.97 28.64
C GLN A 742 26.28 -52.03 30.14
N LYS A 743 26.36 -50.89 30.83
CA LYS A 743 26.60 -50.84 32.28
C LYS A 743 25.31 -50.97 33.10
N LEU A 744 24.15 -50.90 32.45
CA LEU A 744 22.83 -51.02 33.07
C LEU A 744 22.19 -52.40 32.83
N GLU A 745 22.79 -53.20 31.94
CA GLU A 745 22.53 -54.64 31.77
C GLU A 745 23.40 -55.43 32.75
#